data_AF-A0A7C5YX29-F1
#
_entry.id   AF-A0A7C5YX29-F1
#
_cell.length_a   1.000
_cell.length_b   1.000
_cell.length_c   1.000
_cell.angle_alpha   90.00
_cell.angle_beta   90.00
_cell.angle_gamma   90.00
#
_symmetry.space_group_name_H-M   'P 1'
#
loop_
_entity.id
_entity.type
_entity.pdbx_description
1 polymer ?
#
loop_
_entity_poly.entity_id
_entity_poly.type
_entity_poly.pdbx_seq_one_letter_code
_entity_poly.pdbx_strand_id
1 'polypeptide(L)'
;MTYPDSTASPISSTPAFHQNTSDFTTLSPTRKLHLTGFSLQAKIGMRPPSLTPVDQARIRPPLSWRRERRWCLVSWDGRPQDESEEVYAMTRRVWFSLLAVAALLAGLAGWLLAAPPEEEPAVLLRLKRLTFDPLAPPAGLSFPQEDAPGLYVVQFRGPIQAEWKEAAQNSGARLYGYIPDFAFLAWLDPAAREALSGRPEVRWVGPFLPEWRISPELDGLQGRQILAIQTLPDADSRAFLEALVGWGATIKGHSDTFFAGFTYAEVDLAHLQEVAHRPEVTWIGLFHPPRLYNDAARGVMDVQPVWNIGLRGAGQVVAVADTALDTGDPNTVNLDFRGRVDQILDYSGDWARDDCSGHGTHVSGSILGNGANSGGQYAGVAPEAHLIMQGLEFSAWGVLPYDSCLLTGLSSGVTPILQDAYNAGARIHSNSWGANVAGQYDDFAVEVDTFAWQHKEMTIVFAAGNAGVDNDNNGVIDLDSMGSPGTAKNCITVGASENNKPVPAPNPNSGTWSQFGYTAEPIASDNMADEPYGMAAFSSRGPCDDGRIKPDVTAPGTWIASVRSSYARYDGWGDPINQYYMYMGGTSMATPLTSGAAALVRDYYNDIKGLSNPSSALIKATLINGAYDMTPGQYGSGQYLEIPPRPNNVEGWGRVDLKNALVPDAPRSWWFDDHTSGLSTGQQVVYNDSPSTPLYVSDSSQPLRVTLVWTDYPGQANVNPALVNDLDLEVISPGGQHFYGNGVQWDRVNNIEGVDVANPQVGAWQIIVHAYNIPQQTQPYALVVSGIFGAPQPTATPTETPIPPTATPTETPIPPTATPTGTPVPPTATPTPTPGGPTATPTPPAPPTPTPTPPPGRVNVYLPLVFRHSTGVPPTPRPTSTPAPPPTYTPLPTYTPLPTYTPFPTNTPVPPTATPTPGGPTATPTATPTPGGPTATPTSTPTPGGPTATPTSTPIPPTATPIPSTATPTPTPACGEVIQNGDFEQGHVAWVEDSAGGYDIITNEWSPPYQGAWVAWLGGYDNADDRLYQLIHIPASAQDNQTLEFYLYVETDETSPTPYDELYLQFFDSSWNPLSDPIWIADNTTPMGWTLQTIDLTGFSTVAGQDIYIRFQGTTDGSLVTNFVLDVVSLNIVCGAGGPPAGPPHIQVAPR
;
A
#
# COMPACT_ATOMS: atom_id res chain seq x y z
N MET A 1 -24.60 -27.45 58.07
CA MET A 1 -25.69 -28.22 58.73
C MET A 1 -26.41 -29.03 57.66
N THR A 2 -27.04 -30.15 58.01
CA THR A 2 -28.01 -30.92 57.17
C THR A 2 -27.65 -31.24 55.71
N TYR A 3 -27.03 -32.41 55.51
CA TYR A 3 -27.16 -33.31 54.34
C TYR A 3 -28.49 -34.14 54.45
N PRO A 4 -28.88 -35.07 53.53
CA PRO A 4 -28.21 -35.58 52.30
C PRO A 4 -29.09 -35.73 51.03
N ASP A 5 -28.44 -36.14 49.93
CA ASP A 5 -28.80 -37.09 48.85
C ASP A 5 -30.27 -37.40 48.45
N SER A 6 -30.52 -37.53 47.14
CA SER A 6 -30.67 -38.88 46.50
C SER A 6 -30.97 -38.81 44.98
N THR A 7 -31.00 -39.98 44.33
CA THR A 7 -30.94 -40.15 42.87
C THR A 7 -32.23 -40.66 42.20
N ALA A 8 -32.38 -40.33 40.92
CA ALA A 8 -33.11 -41.06 39.87
C ALA A 8 -34.65 -40.91 39.74
N SER A 9 -35.07 -40.97 38.46
CA SER A 9 -36.41 -40.89 37.88
C SER A 9 -37.24 -42.20 38.06
N PRO A 10 -38.47 -42.39 37.51
CA PRO A 10 -39.26 -41.52 36.60
C PRO A 10 -40.77 -41.43 36.88
N ILE A 11 -41.52 -40.71 36.03
CA ILE A 11 -42.80 -41.11 35.39
C ILE A 11 -43.26 -40.01 34.41
N SER A 12 -43.95 -40.38 33.33
CA SER A 12 -44.61 -39.46 32.40
C SER A 12 -45.94 -40.04 31.88
N SER A 13 -46.89 -39.19 31.51
CA SER A 13 -48.10 -39.58 30.76
C SER A 13 -48.64 -38.47 29.86
N THR A 14 -48.92 -38.87 28.62
CA THR A 14 -49.45 -38.15 27.44
C THR A 14 -51.00 -37.96 27.53
N PRO A 15 -51.76 -37.39 26.54
CA PRO A 15 -51.58 -37.33 25.06
C PRO A 15 -51.86 -35.91 24.45
N ALA A 16 -52.03 -35.65 23.14
CA ALA A 16 -52.37 -36.44 21.92
C ALA A 16 -51.93 -35.65 20.64
N PHE A 17 -51.78 -36.20 19.42
CA PHE A 17 -51.92 -37.57 18.87
C PHE A 17 -51.22 -37.67 17.48
N HIS A 18 -50.60 -38.83 17.16
CA HIS A 18 -50.39 -39.46 15.81
C HIS A 18 -49.79 -38.66 14.62
N GLN A 19 -49.01 -39.23 13.68
CA GLN A 19 -48.19 -40.46 13.49
C GLN A 19 -47.49 -40.31 12.10
N ASN A 20 -46.49 -41.05 11.59
CA ASN A 20 -45.63 -42.20 11.97
C ASN A 20 -44.33 -42.08 11.09
N THR A 21 -43.31 -42.94 10.97
CA THR A 21 -43.01 -44.35 11.34
C THR A 21 -41.56 -44.53 11.84
N SER A 22 -41.35 -45.67 12.50
CA SER A 22 -40.12 -46.35 12.97
C SER A 22 -39.30 -47.08 11.86
N ASP A 23 -38.12 -47.72 12.07
CA ASP A 23 -37.19 -47.88 13.22
C ASP A 23 -35.78 -48.42 12.81
N PHE A 24 -34.78 -48.19 13.69
CA PHE A 24 -33.57 -49.00 14.05
C PHE A 24 -32.60 -49.69 13.05
N THR A 25 -31.42 -50.04 13.58
CA THR A 25 -30.19 -50.50 12.89
C THR A 25 -29.75 -51.93 13.26
N THR A 26 -29.16 -52.69 12.32
CA THR A 26 -27.77 -53.26 12.38
C THR A 26 -27.48 -54.38 11.35
N LEU A 27 -26.23 -54.34 10.82
CA LEU A 27 -25.36 -55.43 10.32
C LEU A 27 -25.78 -56.44 9.20
N SER A 28 -24.92 -56.44 8.17
CA SER A 28 -24.56 -57.41 7.10
C SER A 28 -24.67 -58.93 7.40
N PRO A 29 -24.70 -59.89 6.41
CA PRO A 29 -23.94 -59.82 5.14
C PRO A 29 -24.41 -60.58 3.85
N THR A 30 -23.76 -60.25 2.71
CA THR A 30 -23.40 -61.09 1.53
C THR A 30 -24.46 -61.78 0.63
N ARG A 31 -24.39 -61.49 -0.69
CA ARG A 31 -24.33 -62.41 -1.87
C ARG A 31 -24.33 -61.59 -3.18
N LYS A 32 -23.61 -61.93 -4.28
CA LYS A 32 -22.47 -62.86 -4.50
C LYS A 32 -21.75 -62.51 -5.84
N LEU A 33 -20.51 -63.03 -6.01
CA LEU A 33 -19.54 -62.99 -7.14
C LEU A 33 -20.12 -62.98 -8.59
N HIS A 34 -19.44 -62.49 -9.64
CA HIS A 34 -18.00 -62.59 -10.03
C HIS A 34 -17.52 -61.31 -10.80
N LEU A 35 -16.25 -60.87 -10.92
CA LEU A 35 -14.94 -61.50 -11.30
C LEU A 35 -14.94 -62.07 -12.76
N THR A 36 -14.05 -61.80 -13.71
CA THR A 36 -12.73 -61.09 -13.88
C THR A 36 -12.73 -60.41 -15.28
N GLY A 37 -11.78 -59.60 -15.77
CA GLY A 37 -10.50 -59.07 -15.25
C GLY A 37 -9.32 -59.25 -16.24
N PHE A 38 -8.48 -58.22 -16.39
CA PHE A 38 -7.17 -58.12 -17.08
C PHE A 38 -7.13 -57.98 -18.64
N SER A 39 -6.16 -57.33 -19.32
CA SER A 39 -5.22 -56.21 -18.98
C SER A 39 -4.21 -55.85 -20.11
N LEU A 40 -3.67 -54.60 -20.14
CA LEU A 40 -2.34 -54.19 -20.72
C LEU A 40 -2.13 -54.25 -22.28
N GLN A 41 -1.22 -53.51 -22.98
CA GLN A 41 -0.24 -52.44 -22.62
C GLN A 41 0.25 -51.56 -23.83
N ALA A 42 0.85 -50.40 -23.50
CA ALA A 42 2.08 -49.76 -24.07
C ALA A 42 2.17 -49.15 -25.51
N LYS A 43 2.12 -47.79 -25.56
CA LYS A 43 3.20 -46.79 -25.86
C LYS A 43 4.16 -46.87 -27.10
N ILE A 44 4.79 -45.71 -27.37
CA ILE A 44 5.86 -45.36 -28.37
C ILE A 44 5.33 -45.07 -29.80
N GLY A 45 5.71 -43.99 -30.52
CA GLY A 45 6.52 -42.80 -30.18
C GLY A 45 7.06 -42.00 -31.39
N MET A 46 7.47 -40.74 -31.16
CA MET A 46 8.29 -39.83 -32.02
C MET A 46 7.67 -39.06 -33.23
N ARG A 47 8.41 -37.99 -33.61
CA ARG A 47 8.28 -36.95 -34.67
C ARG A 47 9.68 -36.83 -35.34
N PRO A 48 9.96 -35.99 -36.37
CA PRO A 48 9.21 -35.43 -37.52
C PRO A 48 10.03 -35.72 -38.83
N PRO A 49 10.32 -34.83 -39.83
CA PRO A 49 9.66 -33.64 -40.40
C PRO A 49 9.57 -33.56 -41.96
N SER A 50 8.98 -32.45 -42.46
CA SER A 50 9.45 -31.61 -43.59
C SER A 50 8.89 -31.71 -45.03
N LEU A 51 9.05 -30.57 -45.71
CA LEU A 51 8.99 -30.24 -47.16
C LEU A 51 7.65 -29.95 -47.86
N THR A 52 7.58 -28.69 -48.36
CA THR A 52 6.66 -28.13 -49.36
C THR A 52 7.27 -28.22 -50.79
N PRO A 53 6.50 -27.97 -51.88
CA PRO A 53 6.86 -28.45 -53.22
C PRO A 53 7.66 -27.48 -54.12
N VAL A 54 8.27 -28.07 -55.14
CA VAL A 54 9.08 -27.50 -56.26
C VAL A 54 8.83 -28.45 -57.46
N ASP A 55 8.60 -28.11 -58.73
CA ASP A 55 8.68 -26.87 -59.56
C ASP A 55 7.61 -27.01 -60.72
N GLN A 56 7.42 -26.20 -61.78
CA GLN A 56 8.00 -24.95 -62.31
C GLN A 56 6.97 -24.25 -63.26
N ALA A 57 7.35 -23.05 -63.74
CA ALA A 57 7.23 -22.60 -65.14
C ALA A 57 5.93 -21.92 -65.66
N ARG A 58 6.01 -20.57 -65.61
CA ARG A 58 5.91 -19.65 -66.78
C ARG A 58 4.56 -19.32 -67.45
N ILE A 59 4.34 -17.99 -67.52
CA ILE A 59 3.77 -17.21 -68.64
C ILE A 59 2.22 -17.10 -68.74
N ARG A 60 1.77 -15.84 -68.74
CA ARG A 60 0.43 -15.28 -69.03
C ARG A 60 0.31 -14.90 -70.52
N PRO A 61 -0.83 -14.38 -71.06
CA PRO A 61 -2.27 -14.43 -70.70
C PRO A 61 -3.07 -14.94 -71.96
N PRO A 62 -4.26 -14.46 -72.44
CA PRO A 62 -5.28 -13.52 -71.89
C PRO A 62 -6.79 -13.83 -72.18
N LEU A 63 -7.65 -12.89 -71.76
CA LEU A 63 -9.06 -12.64 -72.20
C LEU A 63 -10.16 -13.66 -71.75
N SER A 64 -11.47 -13.34 -71.79
CA SER A 64 -12.29 -12.29 -71.11
C SER A 64 -13.79 -12.41 -71.53
N TRP A 65 -14.67 -11.46 -71.11
CA TRP A 65 -16.13 -11.32 -71.39
C TRP A 65 -17.07 -12.20 -70.53
N ARG A 66 -17.99 -11.65 -69.71
CA ARG A 66 -19.28 -10.92 -69.97
C ARG A 66 -20.41 -11.87 -70.47
N ARG A 67 -21.70 -11.77 -70.05
CA ARG A 67 -22.44 -10.79 -69.20
C ARG A 67 -23.81 -11.39 -68.72
N GLU A 68 -24.48 -10.71 -67.77
CA GLU A 68 -25.94 -10.82 -67.40
C GLU A 68 -26.49 -12.22 -66.98
N ARG A 69 -27.19 -12.45 -65.85
CA ARG A 69 -28.45 -11.88 -65.26
C ARG A 69 -29.70 -12.12 -66.14
N ARG A 70 -30.91 -12.48 -65.67
CA ARG A 70 -31.57 -13.10 -64.46
C ARG A 70 -33.02 -13.44 -64.96
N TRP A 71 -33.82 -14.39 -64.44
CA TRP A 71 -34.64 -14.35 -63.20
C TRP A 71 -35.57 -15.60 -63.13
N CYS A 72 -36.27 -15.76 -61.99
CA CYS A 72 -37.30 -16.73 -61.55
C CYS A 72 -38.56 -16.89 -62.47
N LEU A 73 -39.61 -17.70 -62.21
CA LEU A 73 -40.17 -18.37 -61.00
C LEU A 73 -40.75 -19.78 -61.32
N VAL A 74 -41.11 -20.56 -60.27
CA VAL A 74 -42.46 -21.14 -59.99
C VAL A 74 -42.41 -21.93 -58.64
N SER A 75 -43.57 -22.32 -58.07
CA SER A 75 -43.81 -22.65 -56.65
C SER A 75 -43.98 -24.15 -56.28
N TRP A 76 -44.03 -24.38 -54.96
CA TRP A 76 -44.82 -25.38 -54.20
C TRP A 76 -46.11 -25.91 -54.88
N ASP A 77 -46.68 -27.08 -54.56
CA ASP A 77 -46.56 -27.97 -53.36
C ASP A 77 -46.93 -29.44 -53.71
N GLY A 78 -46.74 -30.41 -52.78
CA GLY A 78 -47.45 -31.71 -52.77
C GLY A 78 -46.63 -32.99 -53.10
N ARG A 79 -46.94 -34.10 -52.39
CA ARG A 79 -46.45 -35.49 -52.61
C ARG A 79 -47.67 -36.42 -52.90
N PRO A 80 -47.58 -37.76 -53.07
CA PRO A 80 -46.42 -38.69 -53.14
C PRO A 80 -46.51 -39.79 -54.24
N GLN A 81 -45.57 -40.77 -54.19
CA GLN A 81 -45.66 -42.16 -54.72
C GLN A 81 -45.62 -42.44 -56.25
N ASP A 82 -45.15 -43.60 -56.77
CA ASP A 82 -44.16 -44.59 -56.28
C ASP A 82 -43.85 -45.67 -57.38
N GLU A 83 -42.70 -45.62 -58.09
CA GLU A 83 -42.18 -46.73 -58.92
C GLU A 83 -40.65 -46.64 -59.16
N SER A 84 -39.83 -47.52 -58.54
CA SER A 84 -38.47 -47.88 -59.02
C SER A 84 -37.82 -49.05 -58.25
N GLU A 85 -38.36 -50.26 -58.34
CA GLU A 85 -37.97 -51.42 -57.50
C GLU A 85 -36.55 -52.01 -57.74
N GLU A 86 -35.85 -51.70 -58.84
CA GLU A 86 -34.53 -52.31 -59.12
C GLU A 86 -33.31 -51.56 -58.54
N VAL A 87 -33.46 -50.32 -58.05
CA VAL A 87 -32.31 -49.55 -57.48
C VAL A 87 -32.06 -49.89 -56.00
N TYR A 88 -33.10 -50.33 -55.26
CA TYR A 88 -33.02 -50.55 -53.81
C TYR A 88 -32.29 -51.83 -53.39
N ALA A 89 -32.10 -52.79 -54.30
CA ALA A 89 -31.50 -54.09 -53.99
C ALA A 89 -29.99 -54.00 -53.66
N MET A 90 -29.27 -53.02 -54.24
CA MET A 90 -27.81 -52.93 -54.11
C MET A 90 -27.37 -52.09 -52.90
N THR A 91 -28.05 -50.99 -52.59
CA THR A 91 -27.80 -50.15 -51.42
C THR A 91 -28.04 -50.87 -50.09
N ARG A 92 -29.02 -51.78 -50.03
CA ARG A 92 -29.36 -52.52 -48.80
C ARG A 92 -28.20 -53.39 -48.28
N ARG A 93 -27.37 -53.95 -49.18
CA ARG A 93 -26.20 -54.77 -48.79
C ARG A 93 -25.09 -53.95 -48.13
N VAL A 94 -24.93 -52.68 -48.48
CA VAL A 94 -23.92 -51.79 -47.87
C VAL A 94 -24.31 -51.42 -46.43
N TRP A 95 -25.58 -51.08 -46.21
CA TRP A 95 -26.08 -50.68 -44.89
C TRP A 95 -26.12 -51.81 -43.86
N PHE A 96 -26.43 -53.05 -44.26
CA PHE A 96 -26.34 -54.19 -43.34
C PHE A 96 -24.89 -54.48 -42.90
N SER A 97 -23.90 -54.29 -43.77
CA SER A 97 -22.48 -54.40 -43.40
C SER A 97 -22.05 -53.32 -42.40
N LEU A 98 -22.50 -52.07 -42.58
CA LEU A 98 -22.20 -50.96 -41.66
C LEU A 98 -22.79 -51.19 -40.26
N LEU A 99 -24.05 -51.66 -40.17
CA LEU A 99 -24.68 -52.00 -38.90
C LEU A 99 -24.03 -53.22 -38.21
N ALA A 100 -23.60 -54.23 -38.98
CA ALA A 100 -22.85 -55.35 -38.44
C ALA A 100 -21.50 -54.93 -37.84
N VAL A 101 -20.77 -54.02 -38.51
CA VAL A 101 -19.51 -53.45 -37.99
C VAL A 101 -19.74 -52.63 -36.72
N ALA A 102 -20.80 -51.81 -36.66
CA ALA A 102 -21.15 -51.05 -35.47
C ALA A 102 -21.42 -51.96 -34.24
N ALA A 103 -22.15 -53.06 -34.43
CA ALA A 103 -22.40 -54.04 -33.37
C ALA A 103 -21.13 -54.78 -32.91
N LEU A 104 -20.20 -55.06 -33.83
CA LEU A 104 -18.93 -55.74 -33.53
C LEU A 104 -17.97 -54.82 -32.75
N LEU A 105 -17.96 -53.52 -33.05
CA LEU A 105 -17.22 -52.50 -32.30
C LEU A 105 -17.80 -52.30 -30.88
N ALA A 106 -19.13 -52.29 -30.74
CA ALA A 106 -19.78 -52.25 -29.42
C ALA A 106 -19.46 -53.49 -28.56
N GLY A 107 -19.31 -54.67 -29.15
CA GLY A 107 -18.89 -55.89 -28.46
C GLY A 107 -17.44 -55.84 -27.95
N LEU A 108 -16.52 -55.23 -28.70
CA LEU A 108 -15.11 -55.09 -28.33
C LEU A 108 -14.89 -54.19 -27.10
N ALA A 109 -15.78 -53.22 -26.87
CA ALA A 109 -15.72 -52.35 -25.68
C ALA A 109 -15.90 -53.12 -24.35
N GLY A 110 -16.47 -54.33 -24.38
CA GLY A 110 -16.74 -55.14 -23.18
C GLY A 110 -15.61 -56.06 -22.72
N TRP A 111 -14.56 -56.28 -23.53
CA TRP A 111 -13.52 -57.30 -23.25
C TRP A 111 -12.06 -56.80 -23.29
N LEU A 112 -11.85 -55.50 -23.50
CA LEU A 112 -10.56 -54.83 -23.18
C LEU A 112 -10.55 -54.25 -21.75
N LEU A 113 -11.44 -54.74 -20.88
CA LEU A 113 -11.52 -54.39 -19.45
C LEU A 113 -10.49 -55.15 -18.60
N ALA A 114 -9.22 -54.82 -18.81
CA ALA A 114 -8.62 -53.92 -17.82
C ALA A 114 -7.58 -52.99 -18.48
N ALA A 115 -7.39 -51.83 -17.86
CA ALA A 115 -6.25 -50.99 -18.10
C ALA A 115 -4.92 -51.72 -17.74
N PRO A 116 -3.77 -51.13 -18.11
CA PRO A 116 -2.57 -51.16 -17.25
C PRO A 116 -2.91 -50.94 -15.75
N PRO A 117 -2.03 -51.29 -14.79
CA PRO A 117 -1.98 -50.46 -13.58
C PRO A 117 -1.82 -49.02 -14.06
N GLU A 118 -2.69 -48.12 -13.63
CA GLU A 118 -2.58 -46.71 -14.00
C GLU A 118 -1.18 -46.23 -13.61
N GLU A 119 -0.46 -45.63 -14.56
CA GLU A 119 0.72 -44.85 -14.22
C GLU A 119 0.20 -43.72 -13.33
N GLU A 120 0.66 -43.70 -12.07
CA GLU A 120 0.21 -42.71 -11.10
C GLU A 120 0.32 -41.31 -11.73
N PRO A 121 -0.72 -40.45 -11.62
CA PRO A 121 -0.71 -39.15 -12.26
C PRO A 121 0.55 -38.38 -11.86
N ALA A 122 1.12 -37.61 -12.80
CA ALA A 122 2.38 -36.94 -12.56
C ALA A 122 2.22 -35.87 -11.47
N VAL A 123 2.99 -36.01 -10.38
CA VAL A 123 3.01 -35.09 -9.24
C VAL A 123 4.45 -34.62 -9.14
N LEU A 124 4.66 -33.35 -9.50
CA LEU A 124 5.98 -32.80 -9.74
C LEU A 124 6.67 -32.48 -8.42
N LEU A 125 7.98 -32.28 -8.45
CA LEU A 125 8.71 -31.54 -7.45
C LEU A 125 9.05 -30.18 -8.06
N ARG A 126 8.66 -29.08 -7.40
CA ARG A 126 8.86 -27.72 -7.92
C ARG A 126 9.94 -26.98 -7.14
N LEU A 127 11.12 -26.86 -7.74
CA LEU A 127 12.27 -26.13 -7.20
C LEU A 127 12.62 -24.97 -8.12
N LYS A 128 13.17 -23.87 -7.59
CA LYS A 128 13.54 -22.67 -8.37
C LYS A 128 14.48 -22.93 -9.56
N ARG A 129 15.28 -24.00 -9.52
CA ARG A 129 16.13 -24.45 -10.64
C ARG A 129 15.51 -25.52 -11.56
N LEU A 130 14.53 -26.30 -11.09
CA LEU A 130 14.04 -27.46 -11.82
C LEU A 130 12.64 -27.88 -11.36
N THR A 131 11.78 -28.21 -12.31
CA THR A 131 10.48 -28.85 -12.06
C THR A 131 10.39 -30.17 -12.82
N PHE A 132 10.09 -31.27 -12.12
CA PHE A 132 10.12 -32.64 -12.67
C PHE A 132 9.31 -33.62 -11.82
N ASP A 133 8.81 -34.73 -12.37
CA ASP A 133 8.29 -35.82 -11.54
C ASP A 133 9.46 -36.66 -11.00
N PRO A 134 9.62 -36.83 -9.68
CA PRO A 134 10.75 -37.58 -9.12
C PRO A 134 10.70 -39.10 -9.37
N LEU A 135 9.56 -39.65 -9.79
CA LEU A 135 9.43 -41.03 -10.27
C LEU A 135 9.75 -41.16 -11.77
N ALA A 136 9.84 -40.05 -12.50
CA ALA A 136 10.26 -39.98 -13.90
C ALA A 136 11.22 -38.79 -14.15
N PRO A 137 12.41 -38.76 -13.50
CA PRO A 137 13.28 -37.60 -13.48
C PRO A 137 13.91 -37.28 -14.86
N PRO A 138 14.36 -36.03 -15.10
CA PRO A 138 14.91 -35.62 -16.38
C PRO A 138 16.24 -36.34 -16.69
N ALA A 139 16.50 -36.58 -17.98
CA ALA A 139 17.71 -37.27 -18.42
C ALA A 139 18.98 -36.50 -17.99
N GLY A 140 19.78 -37.11 -17.12
CA GLY A 140 20.99 -36.52 -16.54
C GLY A 140 20.87 -36.16 -15.06
N LEU A 141 19.66 -36.11 -14.48
CA LEU A 141 19.47 -35.98 -13.04
C LEU A 141 19.63 -37.34 -12.36
N SER A 142 20.45 -37.41 -11.32
CA SER A 142 20.67 -38.62 -10.52
C SER A 142 20.69 -38.29 -9.03
N PHE A 143 20.03 -39.10 -8.23
CA PHE A 143 20.01 -38.98 -6.78
C PHE A 143 21.10 -39.87 -6.18
N PRO A 144 22.14 -39.32 -5.49
CA PRO A 144 23.12 -40.14 -4.79
C PRO A 144 22.45 -40.89 -3.64
N GLN A 145 22.97 -42.08 -3.31
CA GLN A 145 22.64 -42.70 -2.03
C GLN A 145 23.56 -42.11 -0.96
N GLU A 146 22.98 -41.33 -0.07
CA GLU A 146 23.66 -40.81 1.11
C GLU A 146 23.39 -41.74 2.31
N ASP A 147 24.47 -42.25 2.91
CA ASP A 147 24.46 -43.13 4.08
C ASP A 147 24.74 -42.37 5.39
N ALA A 148 24.66 -41.04 5.35
CA ALA A 148 24.80 -40.13 6.48
C ALA A 148 23.51 -39.31 6.69
N PRO A 149 23.28 -38.74 7.88
CA PRO A 149 22.19 -37.80 8.09
C PRO A 149 22.37 -36.52 7.27
N GLY A 150 21.28 -36.00 6.71
CA GLY A 150 21.32 -34.82 5.83
C GLY A 150 19.93 -34.38 5.37
N LEU A 151 19.90 -33.45 4.42
CA LEU A 151 18.66 -32.90 3.88
C LEU A 151 18.10 -33.71 2.71
N TYR A 152 16.82 -34.05 2.82
CA TYR A 152 16.03 -34.80 1.85
C TYR A 152 14.72 -34.09 1.56
N VAL A 153 14.13 -34.42 0.42
CA VAL A 153 12.76 -34.10 0.05
C VAL A 153 11.89 -35.33 0.27
N VAL A 154 10.79 -35.16 1.00
CA VAL A 154 9.77 -36.19 1.27
C VAL A 154 8.48 -35.77 0.60
N GLN A 155 8.15 -36.38 -0.54
CA GLN A 155 6.92 -36.13 -1.30
C GLN A 155 5.83 -37.15 -0.93
N PHE A 156 4.58 -36.73 -0.78
CA PHE A 156 3.40 -37.55 -0.49
C PHE A 156 2.52 -37.75 -1.74
N ARG A 157 1.66 -38.79 -1.74
CA ARG A 157 0.82 -39.17 -2.88
C ARG A 157 -0.43 -38.31 -3.07
N GLY A 158 -0.66 -37.33 -2.19
CA GLY A 158 -1.85 -36.50 -2.17
C GLY A 158 -1.78 -35.46 -1.04
N PRO A 159 -2.87 -34.69 -0.83
CA PRO A 159 -2.95 -33.67 0.22
C PRO A 159 -2.51 -34.20 1.59
N ILE A 160 -1.53 -33.54 2.20
CA ILE A 160 -0.78 -34.12 3.33
C ILE A 160 -1.61 -34.03 4.62
N GLN A 161 -2.13 -35.19 5.03
CA GLN A 161 -2.92 -35.36 6.25
C GLN A 161 -2.05 -35.15 7.50
N ALA A 162 -2.67 -34.77 8.64
CA ALA A 162 -1.94 -34.46 9.87
C ALA A 162 -1.17 -35.68 10.40
N GLU A 163 -1.80 -36.85 10.33
CA GLU A 163 -1.25 -38.16 10.71
C GLU A 163 -0.07 -38.56 9.82
N TRP A 164 0.01 -38.04 8.57
CA TRP A 164 1.12 -38.31 7.67
C TRP A 164 2.36 -37.49 8.04
N LYS A 165 2.17 -36.26 8.56
CA LYS A 165 3.24 -35.42 9.11
C LYS A 165 3.70 -35.95 10.47
N GLU A 166 2.77 -36.21 11.38
CA GLU A 166 3.04 -36.79 12.69
C GLU A 166 3.77 -38.13 12.56
N ALA A 167 3.25 -39.05 11.75
CA ALA A 167 3.85 -40.36 11.60
C ALA A 167 5.12 -40.36 10.73
N ALA A 168 5.44 -39.25 10.05
CA ALA A 168 6.76 -38.98 9.49
C ALA A 168 7.76 -38.53 10.56
N GLN A 169 7.35 -37.64 11.46
CA GLN A 169 8.13 -37.22 12.62
C GLN A 169 8.40 -38.39 13.58
N ASN A 170 7.40 -39.26 13.79
CA ASN A 170 7.56 -40.52 14.55
C ASN A 170 8.45 -41.57 13.85
N SER A 171 8.72 -41.41 12.55
CA SER A 171 9.78 -42.17 11.85
C SER A 171 11.18 -41.57 12.04
N GLY A 172 11.34 -40.49 12.81
CA GLY A 172 12.62 -39.81 13.07
C GLY A 172 12.90 -38.63 12.13
N ALA A 173 11.96 -38.26 11.24
CA ALA A 173 12.14 -37.17 10.30
C ALA A 173 11.90 -35.80 10.91
N ARG A 174 12.79 -34.85 10.67
CA ARG A 174 12.61 -33.46 11.09
C ARG A 174 12.18 -32.65 9.87
N LEU A 175 10.89 -32.37 9.76
CA LEU A 175 10.31 -31.62 8.64
C LEU A 175 10.54 -30.12 8.87
N TYR A 176 10.92 -29.40 7.81
CA TYR A 176 11.14 -27.96 7.79
C TYR A 176 10.15 -27.30 6.81
N GLY A 177 10.64 -26.70 5.72
CA GLY A 177 9.80 -26.05 4.71
C GLY A 177 8.97 -27.02 3.86
N TYR A 178 7.73 -26.65 3.55
CA TYR A 178 6.93 -27.31 2.52
C TYR A 178 7.47 -26.99 1.12
N ILE A 179 7.37 -27.96 0.21
CA ILE A 179 7.64 -27.80 -1.22
C ILE A 179 6.35 -28.18 -1.97
N PRO A 180 5.90 -27.40 -2.98
CA PRO A 180 4.65 -27.66 -3.70
C PRO A 180 4.54 -29.07 -4.30
N ASP A 181 3.31 -29.45 -4.65
CA ASP A 181 2.96 -30.81 -5.10
C ASP A 181 3.30 -31.88 -4.03
N PHE A 182 2.87 -31.58 -2.79
CA PHE A 182 2.85 -32.45 -1.61
C PHE A 182 4.22 -32.87 -1.06
N ALA A 183 5.24 -32.01 -1.07
CA ALA A 183 6.56 -32.33 -0.55
C ALA A 183 6.97 -31.53 0.69
N PHE A 184 7.96 -32.04 1.44
CA PHE A 184 8.64 -31.33 2.53
C PHE A 184 10.16 -31.47 2.39
N LEU A 185 10.88 -30.39 2.63
CA LEU A 185 12.29 -30.45 3.00
C LEU A 185 12.40 -31.01 4.42
N ALA A 186 13.25 -32.01 4.62
CA ALA A 186 13.37 -32.74 5.88
C ALA A 186 14.81 -33.16 6.16
N TRP A 187 15.25 -33.08 7.41
CA TRP A 187 16.47 -33.76 7.85
C TRP A 187 16.14 -35.20 8.24
N LEU A 188 16.81 -36.15 7.60
CA LEU A 188 16.65 -37.59 7.85
C LEU A 188 18.00 -38.20 8.18
N ASP A 189 18.04 -39.12 9.14
CA ASP A 189 19.10 -40.13 9.21
C ASP A 189 18.76 -41.34 8.30
N PRO A 190 19.68 -42.29 8.06
CA PRO A 190 19.41 -43.43 7.17
C PRO A 190 18.25 -44.33 7.61
N ALA A 191 18.00 -44.51 8.91
CA ALA A 191 16.90 -45.31 9.42
C ALA A 191 15.56 -44.57 9.28
N ALA A 192 15.55 -43.26 9.55
CA ALA A 192 14.41 -42.39 9.27
C ALA A 192 14.09 -42.35 7.76
N ARG A 193 15.11 -42.31 6.90
CA ARG A 193 14.97 -42.40 5.44
C ARG A 193 14.39 -43.74 4.99
N GLU A 194 14.75 -44.87 5.59
CA GLU A 194 14.13 -46.16 5.28
C GLU A 194 12.67 -46.19 5.74
N ALA A 195 12.38 -45.80 6.99
CA ALA A 195 11.02 -45.72 7.54
C ALA A 195 10.13 -44.64 6.86
N LEU A 196 10.72 -43.67 6.15
CA LEU A 196 10.01 -42.70 5.31
C LEU A 196 9.95 -43.03 3.82
N SER A 197 10.89 -43.80 3.30
CA SER A 197 10.71 -44.48 2.01
C SER A 197 9.42 -45.33 2.05
N GLY A 198 9.05 -45.83 3.24
CA GLY A 198 7.81 -45.36 3.84
C GLY A 198 7.03 -46.33 4.71
N ARG A 199 5.68 -46.39 4.65
CA ARG A 199 4.77 -45.65 3.76
C ARG A 199 3.61 -46.58 3.31
N PRO A 200 2.36 -46.12 3.14
CA PRO A 200 1.86 -45.95 1.77
C PRO A 200 1.82 -44.50 1.30
N GLU A 201 1.64 -43.54 2.19
CA GLU A 201 1.35 -42.13 1.91
C GLU A 201 2.49 -41.34 1.23
N VAL A 202 3.77 -41.64 1.47
CA VAL A 202 4.92 -40.95 0.84
C VAL A 202 5.13 -41.39 -0.63
N ARG A 203 4.87 -40.53 -1.62
CA ARG A 203 5.15 -40.81 -3.04
C ARG A 203 6.63 -41.12 -3.30
N TRP A 204 7.53 -40.34 -2.72
CA TRP A 204 8.97 -40.39 -2.98
C TRP A 204 9.81 -39.80 -1.83
N VAL A 205 11.04 -40.28 -1.68
CA VAL A 205 12.08 -39.66 -0.84
C VAL A 205 13.39 -39.61 -1.62
N GLY A 206 14.09 -38.48 -1.61
CA GLY A 206 15.42 -38.35 -2.20
C GLY A 206 16.18 -37.11 -1.68
N PRO A 207 17.51 -37.07 -1.79
CA PRO A 207 18.34 -36.00 -1.22
C PRO A 207 18.03 -34.64 -1.83
N PHE A 208 18.12 -33.59 -1.02
CA PHE A 208 17.99 -32.19 -1.44
C PHE A 208 19.36 -31.67 -1.89
N LEU A 209 19.63 -31.83 -3.19
CA LEU A 209 20.97 -31.67 -3.77
C LEU A 209 21.56 -30.27 -3.54
N PRO A 210 22.89 -30.13 -3.34
CA PRO A 210 23.56 -28.84 -3.17
C PRO A 210 23.24 -27.83 -4.28
N GLU A 211 23.19 -28.28 -5.53
CA GLU A 211 22.91 -27.42 -6.69
C GLU A 211 21.52 -26.76 -6.61
N TRP A 212 20.53 -27.44 -6.00
CA TRP A 212 19.17 -26.91 -5.86
C TRP A 212 19.04 -25.81 -4.81
N ARG A 213 20.01 -25.72 -3.89
CA ARG A 213 20.10 -24.67 -2.86
C ARG A 213 20.55 -23.34 -3.46
N ILE A 214 21.25 -23.38 -4.59
CA ILE A 214 21.80 -22.19 -5.25
C ILE A 214 20.72 -21.53 -6.10
N SER A 215 20.55 -20.21 -6.01
CA SER A 215 19.64 -19.45 -6.85
C SER A 215 20.07 -19.46 -8.33
N PRO A 216 19.13 -19.55 -9.30
CA PRO A 216 19.45 -19.37 -10.72
C PRO A 216 20.08 -18.01 -11.04
N GLU A 217 19.80 -16.98 -10.25
CA GLU A 217 20.34 -15.61 -10.47
C GLU A 217 21.87 -15.51 -10.33
N LEU A 218 22.49 -16.52 -9.70
CA LEU A 218 23.94 -16.61 -9.52
C LEU A 218 24.64 -17.28 -10.72
N ASP A 219 23.89 -17.82 -11.70
CA ASP A 219 24.47 -18.52 -12.84
C ASP A 219 25.24 -17.55 -13.77
N GLY A 220 26.54 -17.82 -13.94
CA GLY A 220 27.43 -17.01 -14.79
C GLY A 220 28.02 -15.77 -14.13
N LEU A 221 27.63 -15.45 -12.88
CA LEU A 221 28.30 -14.42 -12.09
C LEU A 221 29.69 -14.88 -11.62
N GLN A 222 30.57 -13.93 -11.29
CA GLN A 222 31.95 -14.20 -10.83
C GLN A 222 32.40 -13.21 -9.74
N GLY A 223 33.48 -13.59 -9.04
CA GLY A 223 34.10 -12.79 -7.99
C GLY A 223 33.25 -12.68 -6.73
N ARG A 224 33.55 -11.70 -5.88
CA ARG A 224 32.79 -11.44 -4.65
C ARG A 224 31.42 -10.85 -4.94
N GLN A 225 30.41 -11.49 -4.37
CA GLN A 225 29.02 -11.01 -4.32
C GLN A 225 28.55 -11.03 -2.86
N ILE A 226 27.62 -10.13 -2.51
CA ILE A 226 26.90 -10.27 -1.24
C ILE A 226 25.79 -11.31 -1.49
N LEU A 227 25.80 -12.38 -0.70
CA LEU A 227 24.86 -13.49 -0.78
C LEU A 227 23.91 -13.46 0.42
N ALA A 228 22.66 -13.82 0.18
CA ALA A 228 21.68 -14.14 1.21
C ALA A 228 21.63 -15.67 1.35
N ILE A 229 22.28 -16.19 2.39
CA ILE A 229 22.41 -17.63 2.65
C ILE A 229 21.47 -18.03 3.78
N GLN A 230 20.65 -19.05 3.53
CA GLN A 230 19.69 -19.60 4.50
C GLN A 230 20.19 -20.95 5.01
N THR A 231 20.08 -21.15 6.32
CA THR A 231 20.37 -22.41 7.03
C THR A 231 19.14 -22.93 7.78
N LEU A 232 19.21 -24.17 8.24
CA LEU A 232 18.19 -24.77 9.12
C LEU A 232 18.09 -23.99 10.45
N PRO A 233 16.90 -23.88 11.07
CA PRO A 233 16.68 -23.18 12.34
C PRO A 233 17.39 -23.80 13.55
N ASP A 234 17.94 -25.01 13.39
CA ASP A 234 18.71 -25.72 14.41
C ASP A 234 20.18 -25.93 14.01
N ALA A 235 20.66 -25.18 13.00
CA ALA A 235 22.06 -25.17 12.63
C ALA A 235 22.93 -24.68 13.81
N ASP A 236 24.16 -25.18 13.90
CA ASP A 236 25.21 -24.49 14.65
C ASP A 236 25.68 -23.28 13.83
N SER A 237 24.90 -22.20 13.92
CA SER A 237 25.16 -20.96 13.17
C SER A 237 26.50 -20.34 13.54
N ARG A 238 27.02 -20.57 14.76
CA ARG A 238 28.39 -20.18 15.11
C ARG A 238 29.41 -20.95 14.26
N ALA A 239 29.33 -22.28 14.23
CA ALA A 239 30.24 -23.11 13.43
C ALA A 239 30.08 -22.86 11.91
N PHE A 240 28.89 -22.47 11.45
CA PHE A 240 28.63 -22.06 10.08
C PHE A 240 29.29 -20.72 9.74
N LEU A 241 29.12 -19.69 10.58
CA LEU A 241 29.78 -18.39 10.40
C LEU A 241 31.30 -18.49 10.47
N GLU A 242 31.84 -19.28 11.41
CA GLU A 242 33.28 -19.56 11.50
C GLU A 242 33.80 -20.25 10.22
N ALA A 243 33.00 -21.14 9.59
CA ALA A 243 33.34 -21.74 8.30
C ALA A 243 33.31 -20.75 7.12
N LEU A 244 32.29 -19.88 7.04
CA LEU A 244 32.20 -18.84 6.01
C LEU A 244 33.39 -17.87 6.09
N VAL A 245 33.75 -17.41 7.28
CA VAL A 245 34.93 -16.56 7.51
C VAL A 245 36.22 -17.32 7.17
N GLY A 246 36.27 -18.63 7.42
CA GLY A 246 37.36 -19.52 6.97
C GLY A 246 37.57 -19.58 5.46
N TRP A 247 36.51 -19.39 4.66
CA TRP A 247 36.57 -19.22 3.20
C TRP A 247 36.78 -17.75 2.76
N GLY A 248 37.18 -16.88 3.68
CA GLY A 248 37.46 -15.47 3.39
C GLY A 248 36.20 -14.64 3.09
N ALA A 249 35.02 -15.10 3.47
CA ALA A 249 33.80 -14.30 3.41
C ALA A 249 33.80 -13.17 4.45
N THR A 250 33.14 -12.07 4.15
CA THR A 250 32.88 -10.98 5.12
C THR A 250 31.40 -10.96 5.46
N ILE A 251 31.05 -11.43 6.66
CA ILE A 251 29.68 -11.38 7.18
C ILE A 251 29.24 -9.91 7.27
N LYS A 252 28.05 -9.61 6.75
CA LYS A 252 27.40 -8.28 6.74
C LYS A 252 26.25 -8.21 7.75
N GLY A 253 25.60 -9.34 7.99
CA GLY A 253 24.58 -9.52 9.02
C GLY A 253 24.23 -11.01 9.14
N HIS A 254 23.73 -11.41 10.31
CA HIS A 254 23.28 -12.77 10.56
C HIS A 254 22.17 -12.74 11.62
N SER A 255 21.16 -13.60 11.45
CA SER A 255 20.06 -13.77 12.40
C SER A 255 19.57 -15.22 12.39
N ASP A 256 19.52 -15.83 13.57
CA ASP A 256 18.82 -17.10 13.77
C ASP A 256 17.34 -16.83 14.08
N THR A 257 16.44 -17.47 13.33
CA THR A 257 15.00 -17.42 13.56
C THR A 257 14.45 -18.82 13.82
N PHE A 258 13.24 -18.90 14.38
CA PHE A 258 12.55 -20.17 14.61
C PHE A 258 12.34 -21.02 13.34
N PHE A 259 12.39 -20.41 12.15
CA PHE A 259 12.15 -21.08 10.86
C PHE A 259 13.40 -21.35 10.03
N ALA A 260 14.46 -20.53 10.20
CA ALA A 260 15.75 -20.66 9.53
C ALA A 260 16.81 -19.75 10.17
N GLY A 261 18.09 -20.10 10.04
CA GLY A 261 19.15 -19.11 10.12
C GLY A 261 19.27 -18.34 8.80
N PHE A 262 19.54 -17.03 8.87
CA PHE A 262 19.77 -16.18 7.70
C PHE A 262 21.12 -15.48 7.86
N THR A 263 21.94 -15.51 6.80
CA THR A 263 23.28 -14.94 6.80
C THR A 263 23.51 -14.14 5.53
N TYR A 264 23.71 -12.84 5.68
CA TYR A 264 24.14 -11.95 4.63
C TYR A 264 25.66 -11.86 4.66
N ALA A 265 26.35 -12.36 3.63
CA ALA A 265 27.81 -12.40 3.60
C ALA A 265 28.35 -12.06 2.21
N GLU A 266 29.40 -11.25 2.15
CA GLU A 266 30.21 -11.05 0.94
C GLU A 266 31.13 -12.27 0.77
N VAL A 267 30.77 -13.16 -0.15
CA VAL A 267 31.48 -14.42 -0.45
C VAL A 267 32.04 -14.34 -1.87
N ASP A 268 33.24 -14.86 -2.11
CA ASP A 268 33.69 -15.08 -3.49
C ASP A 268 32.92 -16.26 -4.08
N LEU A 269 32.31 -16.08 -5.25
CA LEU A 269 31.56 -17.14 -5.93
C LEU A 269 32.44 -18.35 -6.32
N ALA A 270 33.77 -18.23 -6.26
CA ALA A 270 34.68 -19.37 -6.29
C ALA A 270 34.40 -20.40 -5.18
N HIS A 271 33.82 -20.00 -4.04
CA HIS A 271 33.44 -20.85 -2.91
C HIS A 271 31.94 -21.16 -2.82
N LEU A 272 31.15 -20.80 -3.84
CA LEU A 272 29.69 -20.97 -3.85
C LEU A 272 29.27 -22.45 -3.65
N GLN A 273 30.06 -23.38 -4.18
CA GLN A 273 29.79 -24.82 -4.04
C GLN A 273 30.09 -25.31 -2.62
N GLU A 274 31.19 -24.87 -2.01
CA GLU A 274 31.55 -25.22 -0.63
C GLU A 274 30.50 -24.74 0.37
N VAL A 275 29.92 -23.54 0.17
CA VAL A 275 28.77 -23.06 0.93
C VAL A 275 27.54 -23.94 0.68
N ALA A 276 27.21 -24.25 -0.57
CA ALA A 276 26.04 -25.08 -0.91
C ALA A 276 26.12 -26.50 -0.33
N HIS A 277 27.33 -27.05 -0.20
CA HIS A 277 27.58 -28.39 0.36
C HIS A 277 27.58 -28.43 1.90
N ARG A 278 27.46 -27.30 2.61
CA ARG A 278 27.19 -27.31 4.06
C ARG A 278 25.85 -28.03 4.31
N PRO A 279 25.79 -29.07 5.15
CA PRO A 279 24.57 -29.87 5.33
C PRO A 279 23.42 -29.05 5.93
N GLU A 280 23.72 -28.00 6.69
CA GLU A 280 22.76 -27.08 7.27
C GLU A 280 22.22 -26.01 6.29
N VAL A 281 22.82 -25.81 5.11
CA VAL A 281 22.37 -24.79 4.15
C VAL A 281 21.15 -25.28 3.36
N THR A 282 20.15 -24.42 3.25
CA THR A 282 18.89 -24.67 2.53
C THR A 282 18.74 -23.80 1.28
N TRP A 283 19.28 -22.57 1.28
CA TRP A 283 19.23 -21.66 0.13
C TRP A 283 20.44 -20.72 0.07
N ILE A 284 20.81 -20.27 -1.13
CA ILE A 284 21.81 -19.23 -1.41
C ILE A 284 21.29 -18.36 -2.55
N GLY A 285 20.85 -17.14 -2.24
CA GLY A 285 20.47 -16.12 -3.22
C GLY A 285 21.48 -14.98 -3.30
N LEU A 286 21.30 -14.08 -4.26
CA LEU A 286 21.97 -12.78 -4.28
C LEU A 286 21.32 -11.85 -3.24
N PHE A 287 22.12 -11.08 -2.50
CA PHE A 287 21.59 -10.01 -1.65
C PHE A 287 21.28 -8.79 -2.52
N HIS A 288 20.00 -8.53 -2.72
CA HIS A 288 19.52 -7.32 -3.40
C HIS A 288 19.41 -6.17 -2.39
N PRO A 289 20.11 -5.04 -2.58
CA PRO A 289 20.00 -3.91 -1.66
C PRO A 289 18.60 -3.27 -1.74
N PRO A 290 17.96 -2.98 -0.59
CA PRO A 290 16.59 -2.47 -0.56
C PRO A 290 16.44 -1.06 -1.16
N ARG A 291 15.21 -0.70 -1.51
CA ARG A 291 14.82 0.63 -2.03
C ARG A 291 13.68 1.23 -1.20
N LEU A 292 13.14 2.35 -1.68
CA LEU A 292 12.37 3.33 -0.92
C LEU A 292 10.89 3.27 -1.34
N TYR A 293 9.96 3.37 -0.39
CA TYR A 293 8.60 2.82 -0.60
C TYR A 293 7.41 3.75 -0.30
N ASN A 294 7.60 5.08 -0.31
CA ASN A 294 6.53 6.04 -0.67
C ASN A 294 6.73 6.69 -2.03
N ASP A 295 7.96 6.75 -2.53
CA ASP A 295 8.24 7.06 -3.93
C ASP A 295 7.45 6.15 -4.89
N ALA A 296 7.22 4.89 -4.50
CA ALA A 296 6.39 3.94 -5.25
C ALA A 296 4.94 4.43 -5.42
N ALA A 297 4.22 4.70 -4.33
CA ALA A 297 2.82 5.14 -4.39
C ALA A 297 2.68 6.51 -5.07
N ARG A 298 3.57 7.46 -4.75
CA ARG A 298 3.64 8.78 -5.42
C ARG A 298 3.96 8.68 -6.91
N GLY A 299 4.75 7.68 -7.32
CA GLY A 299 5.05 7.39 -8.72
C GLY A 299 3.87 6.74 -9.46
N VAL A 300 3.17 5.80 -8.83
CA VAL A 300 1.99 5.10 -9.39
C VAL A 300 0.80 6.05 -9.59
N MET A 301 0.72 7.14 -8.82
CA MET A 301 -0.25 8.23 -8.98
C MET A 301 0.28 9.44 -9.77
N ASP A 302 1.52 9.37 -10.27
CA ASP A 302 2.17 10.42 -11.06
C ASP A 302 2.15 11.82 -10.39
N VAL A 303 2.50 11.86 -9.09
CA VAL A 303 2.51 13.07 -8.24
C VAL A 303 3.64 14.05 -8.62
N GLN A 304 4.83 13.53 -8.93
CA GLN A 304 6.03 14.34 -9.12
C GLN A 304 5.92 15.38 -10.27
N PRO A 305 5.28 15.10 -11.42
CA PRO A 305 4.96 16.12 -12.43
C PRO A 305 4.17 17.32 -11.90
N VAL A 306 3.31 17.14 -10.91
CA VAL A 306 2.51 18.23 -10.31
C VAL A 306 3.36 19.03 -9.31
N TRP A 307 4.21 18.38 -8.52
CA TRP A 307 5.20 19.08 -7.69
C TRP A 307 6.19 19.90 -8.54
N ASN A 308 6.55 19.43 -9.74
CA ASN A 308 7.45 20.14 -10.64
C ASN A 308 6.90 21.47 -11.18
N ILE A 309 5.58 21.71 -11.09
CA ILE A 309 4.94 23.00 -11.41
C ILE A 309 4.65 23.86 -10.16
N GLY A 310 5.14 23.44 -8.99
CA GLY A 310 5.06 24.19 -7.73
C GLY A 310 3.90 23.82 -6.81
N LEU A 311 2.99 22.94 -7.24
CA LEU A 311 1.81 22.57 -6.44
C LEU A 311 2.16 21.43 -5.48
N ARG A 312 2.06 21.73 -4.18
CA ARG A 312 2.43 20.80 -3.08
C ARG A 312 1.43 20.83 -1.92
N GLY A 313 0.28 21.50 -2.10
CA GLY A 313 -0.79 21.65 -1.10
C GLY A 313 -0.71 22.93 -0.28
N ALA A 314 0.14 23.89 -0.66
CA ALA A 314 0.32 25.13 0.09
C ALA A 314 -1.02 25.88 0.27
N GLY A 315 -1.31 26.31 1.50
CA GLY A 315 -2.57 26.99 1.83
C GLY A 315 -3.83 26.10 1.78
N GLN A 316 -3.70 24.80 1.49
CA GLN A 316 -4.80 23.84 1.62
C GLN A 316 -4.83 23.27 3.04
N VAL A 317 -6.03 23.17 3.62
CA VAL A 317 -6.24 22.58 4.95
C VAL A 317 -7.09 21.32 4.80
N VAL A 318 -6.57 20.21 5.31
CA VAL A 318 -7.19 18.88 5.25
C VAL A 318 -7.52 18.41 6.66
N ALA A 319 -8.77 18.02 6.89
CA ALA A 319 -9.17 17.32 8.10
C ALA A 319 -8.98 15.81 7.95
N VAL A 320 -8.60 15.15 9.02
CA VAL A 320 -8.52 13.69 9.14
C VAL A 320 -9.33 13.28 10.37
N ALA A 321 -10.41 12.53 10.16
CA ALA A 321 -11.12 11.89 11.25
C ALA A 321 -10.81 10.39 11.22
N ASP A 322 -10.12 9.93 12.26
CA ASP A 322 -9.50 8.61 12.32
C ASP A 322 -9.20 8.23 13.79
N THR A 323 -8.28 7.31 14.07
CA THR A 323 -7.94 6.96 15.46
C THR A 323 -7.50 8.18 16.26
N ALA A 324 -6.36 8.76 15.89
CA ALA A 324 -5.67 9.83 16.59
C ALA A 324 -4.45 10.33 15.78
N LEU A 325 -3.62 11.22 16.34
CA LEU A 325 -2.34 11.64 15.72
C LEU A 325 -1.19 11.55 16.72
N ASP A 326 -0.37 10.51 16.56
CA ASP A 326 0.91 10.29 17.23
C ASP A 326 0.84 10.56 18.75
N THR A 327 1.43 11.64 19.25
CA THR A 327 1.50 11.98 20.68
C THR A 327 0.20 12.54 21.27
N GLY A 328 -0.67 13.11 20.43
CA GLY A 328 -1.83 13.93 20.79
C GLY A 328 -1.56 15.45 20.89
N ASP A 329 -0.31 15.92 20.73
CA ASP A 329 0.06 17.35 20.87
C ASP A 329 0.84 17.86 19.63
N PRO A 330 0.37 18.92 18.93
CA PRO A 330 0.98 19.43 17.69
C PRO A 330 2.44 19.93 17.82
N ASN A 331 2.95 20.09 19.04
CA ASN A 331 4.34 20.46 19.33
C ASN A 331 5.25 19.23 19.47
N THR A 332 4.75 18.12 20.02
CA THR A 332 5.52 16.89 20.28
C THR A 332 5.35 15.83 19.18
N VAL A 333 4.30 15.91 18.36
CA VAL A 333 4.13 15.02 17.19
C VAL A 333 5.39 14.94 16.31
N ASN A 334 5.51 13.80 15.64
CA ASN A 334 6.51 13.43 14.65
C ASN A 334 6.86 14.61 13.73
N LEU A 335 8.16 14.78 13.45
CA LEU A 335 8.70 15.89 12.65
C LEU A 335 8.08 15.98 11.26
N ASP A 336 7.52 14.89 10.75
CA ASP A 336 6.77 14.85 9.49
C ASP A 336 5.47 15.67 9.49
N PHE A 337 4.93 16.03 10.68
CA PHE A 337 3.76 16.90 10.84
C PHE A 337 4.06 18.25 11.50
N ARG A 338 5.10 18.30 12.33
CA ARG A 338 5.38 19.44 13.23
C ARG A 338 5.36 20.79 12.49
N GLY A 339 4.66 21.75 13.06
CA GLY A 339 4.47 23.10 12.49
C GLY A 339 3.41 23.23 11.39
N ARG A 340 2.69 22.16 11.02
CA ARG A 340 1.56 22.18 10.07
C ARG A 340 0.30 21.45 10.61
N VAL A 341 0.21 21.26 11.92
CA VAL A 341 -1.01 20.80 12.58
C VAL A 341 -1.70 22.04 13.16
N ASP A 342 -2.78 22.48 12.54
CA ASP A 342 -3.52 23.68 12.94
C ASP A 342 -4.39 23.41 14.18
N GLN A 343 -4.94 22.20 14.29
CA GLN A 343 -5.75 21.78 15.42
C GLN A 343 -5.76 20.25 15.60
N ILE A 344 -5.85 19.81 16.85
CA ILE A 344 -6.22 18.44 17.23
C ILE A 344 -7.53 18.53 18.04
N LEU A 345 -8.49 17.68 17.71
CA LEU A 345 -9.81 17.58 18.35
C LEU A 345 -9.99 16.17 18.89
N ASP A 346 -10.22 16.05 20.19
CA ASP A 346 -10.45 14.78 20.89
C ASP A 346 -11.96 14.55 21.08
N TYR A 347 -12.51 13.52 20.42
CA TYR A 347 -13.92 13.12 20.53
C TYR A 347 -14.14 11.88 21.41
N SER A 348 -13.07 11.17 21.79
CA SER A 348 -13.13 9.98 22.66
C SER A 348 -12.87 10.31 24.13
N GLY A 349 -12.15 11.41 24.40
CA GLY A 349 -11.67 11.78 25.74
C GLY A 349 -10.37 11.07 26.13
N ASP A 350 -9.60 10.60 25.14
CA ASP A 350 -8.38 9.80 25.30
C ASP A 350 -7.12 10.55 24.77
N TRP A 351 -7.14 11.88 24.92
CA TRP A 351 -6.07 12.82 24.54
C TRP A 351 -5.73 12.85 23.04
N ALA A 352 -6.52 12.18 22.18
CA ALA A 352 -6.26 12.01 20.75
C ALA A 352 -4.83 11.50 20.41
N ARG A 353 -4.29 10.61 21.26
CA ARG A 353 -3.00 9.93 21.09
C ARG A 353 -3.16 8.59 20.34
N ASP A 354 -2.33 8.34 19.34
CA ASP A 354 -2.50 7.19 18.42
C ASP A 354 -1.73 5.96 18.92
N ASP A 355 -2.19 5.45 20.06
CA ASP A 355 -1.50 4.45 20.87
C ASP A 355 -1.89 3.00 20.53
N CYS A 356 -3.11 2.77 20.04
CA CYS A 356 -3.61 1.43 19.79
C CYS A 356 -3.03 0.85 18.49
N SER A 357 -3.06 1.63 17.39
CA SER A 357 -2.77 1.12 16.04
C SER A 357 -1.77 1.94 15.22
N GLY A 358 -1.63 3.25 15.46
CA GLY A 358 -0.84 4.12 14.57
C GLY A 358 -1.54 4.47 13.24
N HIS A 359 -2.83 4.13 13.11
CA HIS A 359 -3.56 4.20 11.84
C HIS A 359 -3.83 5.64 11.40
N GLY A 360 -4.39 6.49 12.26
CA GLY A 360 -4.64 7.90 11.96
C GLY A 360 -3.37 8.70 11.65
N THR A 361 -2.25 8.31 12.25
CA THR A 361 -0.91 8.84 11.96
C THR A 361 -0.41 8.39 10.58
N HIS A 362 -0.56 7.11 10.24
CA HIS A 362 -0.22 6.56 8.93
C HIS A 362 -1.05 7.21 7.81
N VAL A 363 -2.35 7.36 8.06
CA VAL A 363 -3.31 8.06 7.19
C VAL A 363 -2.90 9.51 6.99
N SER A 364 -2.70 10.28 8.06
CA SER A 364 -2.26 11.68 8.00
C SER A 364 -0.93 11.86 7.26
N GLY A 365 0.02 10.95 7.49
CA GLY A 365 1.34 10.97 6.84
C GLY A 365 1.25 10.79 5.33
N SER A 366 0.33 9.93 4.86
CA SER A 366 0.10 9.68 3.43
C SER A 366 -0.51 10.90 2.71
N ILE A 367 -1.29 11.72 3.43
CA ILE A 367 -1.78 13.01 2.92
C ILE A 367 -0.65 14.03 2.85
N LEU A 368 -0.04 14.36 4.00
CA LEU A 368 0.72 15.60 4.18
C LEU A 368 1.96 15.50 5.09
N GLY A 369 2.43 14.29 5.41
CA GLY A 369 3.75 14.14 6.01
C GLY A 369 4.82 14.80 5.13
N ASN A 370 5.73 15.61 5.66
CA ASN A 370 6.74 16.31 4.83
C ASN A 370 8.01 15.48 4.56
N GLY A 371 8.14 14.30 5.17
CA GLY A 371 9.32 13.44 5.04
C GLY A 371 10.53 13.93 5.83
N ALA A 372 10.39 14.82 6.82
CA ALA A 372 11.50 15.36 7.61
C ALA A 372 12.41 14.25 8.19
N ASN A 373 11.82 13.20 8.77
CA ASN A 373 12.53 12.04 9.31
C ASN A 373 13.16 11.12 8.23
N SER A 374 13.08 11.49 6.95
CA SER A 374 13.62 10.73 5.81
C SER A 374 14.12 11.60 4.65
N GLY A 375 14.37 12.89 4.85
CA GLY A 375 14.84 13.82 3.80
C GLY A 375 13.87 14.00 2.62
N GLY A 376 12.56 13.82 2.83
CA GLY A 376 11.49 13.94 1.82
C GLY A 376 11.06 12.62 1.16
N GLN A 377 11.80 11.53 1.41
CA GLN A 377 11.55 10.20 0.86
C GLN A 377 10.17 9.66 1.22
N TYR A 378 9.77 9.72 2.49
CA TYR A 378 8.47 9.21 2.96
C TYR A 378 7.34 10.24 3.00
N ALA A 379 7.54 11.45 2.47
CA ALA A 379 6.53 12.50 2.47
C ALA A 379 5.23 12.07 1.73
N GLY A 380 4.08 12.56 2.19
CA GLY A 380 2.76 12.34 1.58
C GLY A 380 2.60 13.05 0.22
N VAL A 381 1.38 13.04 -0.31
CA VAL A 381 1.07 13.62 -1.64
C VAL A 381 1.07 15.16 -1.62
N ALA A 382 0.58 15.78 -0.54
CA ALA A 382 0.45 17.22 -0.37
C ALA A 382 1.24 17.73 0.87
N PRO A 383 2.59 17.66 0.85
CA PRO A 383 3.44 17.89 2.03
C PRO A 383 3.50 19.34 2.51
N GLU A 384 2.91 20.30 1.79
CA GLU A 384 2.81 21.71 2.19
C GLU A 384 1.37 22.09 2.63
N ALA A 385 0.46 21.11 2.67
CA ALA A 385 -0.86 21.27 3.29
C ALA A 385 -0.79 21.24 4.82
N HIS A 386 -1.82 21.79 5.45
CA HIS A 386 -2.02 21.82 6.90
C HIS A 386 -3.08 20.79 7.34
N LEU A 387 -2.96 20.30 8.57
CA LEU A 387 -3.75 19.23 9.17
C LEU A 387 -4.68 19.74 10.27
N ILE A 388 -5.93 19.29 10.24
CA ILE A 388 -6.82 19.25 11.41
C ILE A 388 -7.05 17.78 11.75
N MET A 389 -6.57 17.32 12.90
CA MET A 389 -6.84 15.96 13.38
C MET A 389 -8.13 15.92 14.18
N GLN A 390 -8.92 14.88 13.99
CA GLN A 390 -10.09 14.53 14.79
C GLN A 390 -9.91 13.09 15.29
N GLY A 391 -9.45 12.94 16.54
CA GLY A 391 -9.27 11.63 17.18
C GLY A 391 -10.60 11.04 17.62
N LEU A 392 -10.91 9.85 17.13
CA LEU A 392 -12.16 9.13 17.39
C LEU A 392 -11.95 7.86 18.25
N GLU A 393 -10.70 7.40 18.41
CA GLU A 393 -10.36 6.15 19.11
C GLU A 393 -10.42 6.28 20.63
N PHE A 394 -11.01 5.29 21.29
CA PHE A 394 -10.95 5.10 22.74
C PHE A 394 -10.26 3.78 23.10
N SER A 395 -9.14 3.86 23.81
CA SER A 395 -8.30 2.74 24.23
C SER A 395 -8.93 2.03 25.44
N ALA A 396 -9.90 1.14 25.20
CA ALA A 396 -10.74 0.47 26.21
C ALA A 396 -10.02 -0.60 27.08
N TRP A 397 -8.72 -0.41 27.35
CA TRP A 397 -7.84 -1.39 27.98
C TRP A 397 -8.33 -1.83 29.36
N GLY A 398 -8.51 -3.14 29.54
CA GLY A 398 -9.02 -3.75 30.77
C GLY A 398 -10.51 -3.55 31.06
N VAL A 399 -11.25 -2.83 30.21
CA VAL A 399 -12.70 -2.57 30.37
C VAL A 399 -13.55 -3.57 29.56
N LEU A 400 -13.06 -4.00 28.40
CA LEU A 400 -13.70 -4.99 27.52
C LEU A 400 -12.88 -6.29 27.45
N PRO A 401 -13.52 -7.45 27.15
CA PRO A 401 -12.83 -8.75 27.12
C PRO A 401 -11.95 -9.00 25.88
N TYR A 402 -11.74 -7.98 25.04
CA TYR A 402 -10.88 -8.00 23.87
C TYR A 402 -10.19 -6.64 23.72
N ASP A 403 -8.89 -6.64 23.49
CA ASP A 403 -8.14 -5.43 23.12
C ASP A 403 -8.69 -4.93 21.78
N SER A 404 -9.32 -3.75 21.80
CA SER A 404 -10.15 -3.29 20.69
C SER A 404 -10.02 -1.79 20.46
N CYS A 405 -9.26 -1.47 19.42
CA CYS A 405 -9.10 -0.15 18.81
C CYS A 405 -10.45 0.29 18.19
N LEU A 406 -11.28 1.04 18.95
CA LEU A 406 -12.67 1.36 18.56
C LEU A 406 -12.88 2.87 18.42
N LEU A 407 -13.42 3.28 17.26
CA LEU A 407 -13.75 4.67 16.92
C LEU A 407 -15.05 5.16 17.60
N THR A 408 -15.09 5.13 18.92
CA THR A 408 -16.30 5.45 19.72
C THR A 408 -16.67 6.94 19.72
N GLY A 409 -15.74 7.83 19.32
CA GLY A 409 -15.99 9.27 19.18
C GLY A 409 -17.14 9.63 18.22
N LEU A 410 -17.49 8.73 17.29
CA LEU A 410 -18.63 8.86 16.36
C LEU A 410 -20.02 8.75 17.04
N SER A 411 -20.10 8.73 18.37
CA SER A 411 -21.33 8.59 19.17
C SER A 411 -22.44 9.64 18.93
N SER A 412 -22.17 10.68 18.13
CA SER A 412 -23.12 11.76 17.79
C SER A 412 -23.41 11.92 16.29
N GLY A 413 -22.97 10.97 15.45
CA GLY A 413 -23.11 11.02 13.99
C GLY A 413 -21.86 11.54 13.28
N VAL A 414 -21.96 11.74 11.97
CA VAL A 414 -20.86 12.20 11.09
C VAL A 414 -20.94 13.72 10.87
N THR A 415 -22.13 14.29 10.92
CA THR A 415 -22.40 15.73 10.73
C THR A 415 -21.60 16.64 11.68
N PRO A 416 -21.42 16.31 12.99
CA PRO A 416 -20.66 17.18 13.90
C PRO A 416 -19.18 17.29 13.51
N ILE A 417 -18.51 16.16 13.25
CA ILE A 417 -17.08 16.14 12.91
C ILE A 417 -16.81 16.89 11.59
N LEU A 418 -17.66 16.69 10.57
CA LEU A 418 -17.61 17.43 9.30
C LEU A 418 -17.77 18.94 9.51
N GLN A 419 -18.68 19.34 10.41
CA GLN A 419 -18.98 20.74 10.68
C GLN A 419 -17.84 21.44 11.42
N ASP A 420 -17.26 20.79 12.42
CA ASP A 420 -16.14 21.33 13.19
C ASP A 420 -14.86 21.43 12.34
N ALA A 421 -14.59 20.43 11.49
CA ALA A 421 -13.53 20.49 10.49
C ALA A 421 -13.70 21.68 9.52
N TYR A 422 -14.90 21.86 8.97
CA TYR A 422 -15.22 22.98 8.09
C TYR A 422 -15.08 24.35 8.77
N ASN A 423 -15.48 24.44 10.05
CA ASN A 423 -15.37 25.63 10.89
C ASN A 423 -13.92 26.00 11.20
N ALA A 424 -13.07 25.01 11.48
CA ALA A 424 -11.63 25.18 11.69
C ALA A 424 -10.85 25.52 10.41
N GLY A 425 -11.48 25.37 9.23
CA GLY A 425 -10.96 25.86 7.95
C GLY A 425 -10.68 24.79 6.91
N ALA A 426 -10.82 23.50 7.26
CA ALA A 426 -10.64 22.41 6.30
C ALA A 426 -11.60 22.57 5.11
N ARG A 427 -11.12 22.23 3.90
CA ARG A 427 -11.97 22.09 2.70
C ARG A 427 -11.88 20.70 2.06
N ILE A 428 -11.11 19.81 2.68
CA ILE A 428 -11.04 18.38 2.37
C ILE A 428 -11.15 17.63 3.69
N HIS A 429 -11.85 16.49 3.69
CA HIS A 429 -12.03 15.62 4.85
C HIS A 429 -11.70 14.19 4.47
N SER A 430 -10.66 13.61 5.07
CA SER A 430 -10.27 12.20 4.89
C SER A 430 -10.88 11.36 6.01
N ASN A 431 -11.44 10.19 5.66
CA ASN A 431 -12.10 9.28 6.59
C ASN A 431 -11.75 7.84 6.19
N SER A 432 -10.78 7.22 6.86
CA SER A 432 -10.26 5.89 6.48
C SER A 432 -10.93 4.74 7.24
N TRP A 433 -12.24 4.89 7.49
CA TRP A 433 -13.09 3.99 8.28
C TRP A 433 -14.49 3.84 7.67
N GLY A 434 -15.21 2.82 8.10
CA GLY A 434 -16.58 2.55 7.70
C GLY A 434 -17.14 1.26 8.33
N ALA A 435 -18.43 1.03 8.14
CA ALA A 435 -19.13 -0.20 8.53
C ALA A 435 -19.41 -1.07 7.30
N ASN A 436 -19.18 -2.38 7.42
CA ASN A 436 -19.47 -3.36 6.36
C ASN A 436 -20.98 -3.60 6.28
N VAL A 437 -21.67 -2.88 5.39
CA VAL A 437 -23.15 -2.87 5.27
C VAL A 437 -23.67 -3.38 3.92
N ALA A 438 -22.80 -3.93 3.06
CA ALA A 438 -23.13 -4.45 1.73
C ALA A 438 -23.94 -3.43 0.89
N GLY A 439 -23.28 -2.36 0.46
CA GLY A 439 -23.85 -1.40 -0.49
C GLY A 439 -24.93 -0.46 0.05
N GLN A 440 -25.43 -0.65 1.27
CA GLN A 440 -26.54 0.14 1.82
C GLN A 440 -26.25 1.64 1.93
N TYR A 441 -27.23 2.43 1.50
CA TYR A 441 -27.28 3.88 1.72
C TYR A 441 -28.01 4.14 3.05
N ASP A 442 -27.25 4.15 4.16
CA ASP A 442 -27.78 4.26 5.52
C ASP A 442 -27.82 5.71 6.05
N ASP A 443 -28.13 5.88 7.34
CA ASP A 443 -28.21 7.20 7.97
C ASP A 443 -26.88 7.98 7.93
N PHE A 444 -25.72 7.32 7.99
CA PHE A 444 -24.43 8.00 7.83
C PHE A 444 -24.21 8.47 6.38
N ALA A 445 -24.62 7.69 5.40
CA ALA A 445 -24.58 8.10 4.00
C ALA A 445 -25.51 9.31 3.73
N VAL A 446 -26.69 9.34 4.38
CA VAL A 446 -27.60 10.50 4.39
C VAL A 446 -26.97 11.73 5.05
N GLU A 447 -26.28 11.57 6.18
CA GLU A 447 -25.58 12.68 6.86
C GLU A 447 -24.47 13.27 5.98
N VAL A 448 -23.62 12.44 5.38
CA VAL A 448 -22.53 12.86 4.48
C VAL A 448 -23.08 13.61 3.26
N ASP A 449 -24.11 13.08 2.61
CA ASP A 449 -24.74 13.76 1.47
C ASP A 449 -25.44 15.06 1.89
N THR A 450 -26.04 15.11 3.08
CA THR A 450 -26.70 16.30 3.63
C THR A 450 -25.68 17.40 3.92
N PHE A 451 -24.52 17.05 4.47
CA PHE A 451 -23.44 17.99 4.72
C PHE A 451 -22.84 18.52 3.41
N ALA A 452 -22.49 17.63 2.47
CA ALA A 452 -21.94 18.02 1.17
C ALA A 452 -22.91 18.86 0.34
N TRP A 453 -24.23 18.60 0.43
CA TRP A 453 -25.24 19.44 -0.22
C TRP A 453 -25.28 20.87 0.36
N GLN A 454 -25.01 21.04 1.66
CA GLN A 454 -24.97 22.36 2.31
C GLN A 454 -23.63 23.08 2.06
N HIS A 455 -22.51 22.35 2.07
CA HIS A 455 -21.14 22.85 1.91
C HIS A 455 -20.52 22.28 0.64
N LYS A 456 -20.97 22.76 -0.53
CA LYS A 456 -20.63 22.22 -1.86
C LYS A 456 -19.15 22.32 -2.23
N GLU A 457 -18.37 23.12 -1.51
CA GLU A 457 -16.91 23.25 -1.61
C GLU A 457 -16.11 22.27 -0.74
N MET A 458 -16.79 21.46 0.10
CA MET A 458 -16.14 20.49 0.97
C MET A 458 -15.95 19.15 0.25
N THR A 459 -14.71 18.76 -0.03
CA THR A 459 -14.40 17.44 -0.58
C THR A 459 -14.25 16.41 0.53
N ILE A 460 -15.32 15.66 0.78
CA ILE A 460 -15.34 14.53 1.71
C ILE A 460 -14.84 13.29 0.96
N VAL A 461 -13.88 12.58 1.54
CA VAL A 461 -13.26 11.36 1.00
C VAL A 461 -13.46 10.22 2.02
N PHE A 462 -13.85 9.04 1.53
CA PHE A 462 -14.10 7.85 2.36
C PHE A 462 -13.45 6.60 1.76
N ALA A 463 -13.01 5.70 2.63
CA ALA A 463 -12.61 4.35 2.24
C ALA A 463 -13.80 3.55 1.68
N ALA A 464 -13.56 2.72 0.65
CA ALA A 464 -14.58 1.81 0.12
C ALA A 464 -14.94 0.67 1.09
N GLY A 465 -14.01 0.30 1.97
CA GLY A 465 -14.09 -0.87 2.84
C GLY A 465 -13.07 -1.94 2.46
N ASN A 466 -12.79 -2.85 3.40
CA ASN A 466 -11.85 -3.95 3.25
C ASN A 466 -12.58 -5.30 3.30
N ALA A 467 -13.77 -5.38 2.69
CA ALA A 467 -14.67 -6.53 2.77
C ALA A 467 -14.77 -7.33 1.45
N GLY A 468 -13.86 -7.10 0.50
CA GLY A 468 -13.71 -7.96 -0.68
C GLY A 468 -13.34 -9.38 -0.28
N VAL A 469 -14.04 -10.36 -0.83
CA VAL A 469 -13.92 -11.81 -0.52
C VAL A 469 -14.19 -12.62 -1.79
N ASP A 470 -13.72 -13.86 -1.85
CA ASP A 470 -14.04 -14.83 -2.91
C ASP A 470 -14.76 -16.02 -2.24
N ASN A 471 -16.09 -15.95 -2.12
CA ASN A 471 -16.86 -16.91 -1.32
C ASN A 471 -17.14 -18.24 -2.04
N ASP A 472 -17.21 -18.25 -3.37
CA ASP A 472 -17.33 -19.49 -4.15
C ASP A 472 -15.96 -20.07 -4.55
N ASN A 473 -14.87 -19.37 -4.22
CA ASN A 473 -13.46 -19.72 -4.46
C ASN A 473 -13.20 -19.91 -5.97
N ASN A 474 -13.69 -18.98 -6.79
CA ASN A 474 -13.58 -19.04 -8.25
C ASN A 474 -12.31 -18.37 -8.83
N GLY A 475 -11.63 -17.51 -8.06
CA GLY A 475 -10.47 -16.72 -8.51
C GLY A 475 -10.79 -15.28 -8.90
N VAL A 476 -11.97 -14.76 -8.52
CA VAL A 476 -12.41 -13.36 -8.71
C VAL A 476 -13.14 -12.91 -7.45
N ILE A 477 -12.86 -11.69 -6.98
CA ILE A 477 -13.51 -11.12 -5.79
C ILE A 477 -14.99 -10.79 -6.07
N ASP A 478 -15.85 -11.20 -5.13
CA ASP A 478 -17.28 -10.95 -5.13
C ASP A 478 -17.63 -9.45 -5.13
N LEU A 479 -18.73 -9.14 -5.82
CA LEU A 479 -19.38 -7.83 -5.78
C LEU A 479 -20.18 -7.63 -4.47
N ASP A 480 -20.75 -6.44 -4.29
CA ASP A 480 -21.64 -6.10 -3.17
C ASP A 480 -20.97 -6.17 -1.78
N SER A 481 -19.78 -5.57 -1.67
CA SER A 481 -18.99 -5.51 -0.43
C SER A 481 -18.71 -4.09 0.08
N MET A 482 -19.33 -3.06 -0.52
CA MET A 482 -19.16 -1.65 -0.14
C MET A 482 -19.57 -1.35 1.31
N GLY A 483 -18.74 -0.54 2.00
CA GLY A 483 -19.03 -0.01 3.34
C GLY A 483 -19.60 1.41 3.34
N SER A 484 -20.41 1.73 4.35
CA SER A 484 -20.88 3.09 4.66
C SER A 484 -19.89 3.77 5.63
N PRO A 485 -19.60 5.08 5.53
CA PRO A 485 -20.22 6.10 4.68
C PRO A 485 -19.72 6.17 3.23
N GLY A 486 -18.87 5.24 2.79
CA GLY A 486 -18.41 5.12 1.40
C GLY A 486 -19.53 4.88 0.37
N THR A 487 -20.74 4.52 0.80
CA THR A 487 -21.93 4.39 -0.06
C THR A 487 -22.64 5.72 -0.35
N ALA A 488 -22.22 6.84 0.24
CA ALA A 488 -22.78 8.17 -0.04
C ALA A 488 -22.53 8.63 -1.50
N LYS A 489 -23.40 9.48 -2.04
CA LYS A 489 -23.33 9.97 -3.43
C LYS A 489 -22.24 11.04 -3.60
N ASN A 490 -22.14 11.91 -2.60
CA ASN A 490 -21.44 13.19 -2.70
C ASN A 490 -19.98 13.15 -2.20
N CYS A 491 -19.57 12.08 -1.50
CA CYS A 491 -18.17 11.84 -1.17
C CYS A 491 -17.39 11.29 -2.37
N ILE A 492 -16.05 11.31 -2.28
CA ILE A 492 -15.15 10.51 -3.11
C ILE A 492 -14.84 9.22 -2.36
N THR A 493 -15.33 8.09 -2.85
CA THR A 493 -15.09 6.77 -2.27
C THR A 493 -13.92 6.09 -2.96
N VAL A 494 -12.98 5.57 -2.17
CA VAL A 494 -11.67 5.14 -2.69
C VAL A 494 -11.44 3.64 -2.44
N GLY A 495 -11.27 2.89 -3.54
CA GLY A 495 -10.80 1.51 -3.52
C GLY A 495 -9.28 1.41 -3.55
N ALA A 496 -8.75 0.22 -3.24
CA ALA A 496 -7.32 -0.04 -3.23
C ALA A 496 -6.89 -0.75 -4.51
N SER A 497 -6.11 -0.07 -5.35
CA SER A 497 -5.21 -0.76 -6.28
C SER A 497 -4.02 -1.32 -5.49
N GLU A 498 -3.24 -2.16 -6.12
CA GLU A 498 -1.90 -2.45 -5.60
C GLU A 498 -0.96 -1.24 -5.71
N ASN A 499 0.12 -1.28 -4.93
CA ASN A 499 1.30 -0.42 -5.05
C ASN A 499 2.36 -1.11 -5.93
N ASN A 500 3.37 -0.37 -6.42
CA ASN A 500 4.51 -0.95 -7.13
C ASN A 500 5.69 -1.16 -6.17
N LYS A 501 5.56 -2.16 -5.31
CA LYS A 501 6.55 -2.63 -4.34
C LYS A 501 6.63 -4.17 -4.41
N PRO A 502 7.40 -4.75 -5.35
CA PRO A 502 7.78 -6.16 -5.27
C PRO A 502 8.50 -6.38 -3.94
N VAL A 503 7.84 -7.05 -2.99
CA VAL A 503 8.28 -7.04 -1.58
C VAL A 503 9.54 -7.89 -1.44
N PRO A 504 10.67 -7.34 -0.94
CA PRO A 504 11.90 -8.11 -0.84
C PRO A 504 11.75 -9.27 0.16
N ALA A 505 11.96 -10.50 -0.30
CA ALA A 505 12.07 -11.65 0.58
C ALA A 505 13.41 -11.60 1.35
N PRO A 506 13.45 -11.98 2.65
CA PRO A 506 12.38 -12.62 3.42
C PRO A 506 11.81 -11.70 4.52
N ASN A 507 10.63 -11.13 4.30
CA ASN A 507 9.73 -10.71 5.39
C ASN A 507 8.66 -11.81 5.59
N PRO A 508 8.35 -12.26 6.82
CA PRO A 508 7.49 -13.43 7.05
C PRO A 508 6.03 -13.26 6.60
N ASN A 509 5.57 -12.02 6.37
CA ASN A 509 4.22 -11.70 5.87
C ASN A 509 4.24 -11.25 4.39
N SER A 510 5.35 -11.46 3.67
CA SER A 510 5.52 -10.98 2.29
C SER A 510 5.24 -12.05 1.23
N GLY A 511 4.64 -11.62 0.11
CA GLY A 511 4.28 -12.48 -1.01
C GLY A 511 2.86 -12.19 -1.47
N THR A 512 1.97 -13.18 -1.29
CA THR A 512 0.72 -13.30 -2.04
C THR A 512 -0.53 -13.28 -1.17
N TRP A 513 -1.68 -13.00 -1.80
CA TRP A 513 -2.98 -12.93 -1.12
C TRP A 513 -3.40 -14.23 -0.40
N SER A 514 -2.81 -15.39 -0.74
CA SER A 514 -3.03 -16.64 0.00
C SER A 514 -2.69 -16.54 1.50
N GLN A 515 -1.74 -15.69 1.88
CA GLN A 515 -1.35 -15.45 3.28
C GLN A 515 -2.47 -14.72 4.05
N PHE A 516 -3.36 -14.02 3.34
CA PHE A 516 -4.48 -13.24 3.84
C PHE A 516 -5.83 -13.95 3.65
N GLY A 517 -5.81 -15.25 3.29
CA GLY A 517 -6.99 -16.12 3.21
C GLY A 517 -7.60 -16.29 1.82
N TYR A 518 -7.10 -15.62 0.78
CA TYR A 518 -7.61 -15.75 -0.59
C TYR A 518 -6.99 -16.99 -1.26
N THR A 519 -7.71 -18.11 -1.24
CA THR A 519 -7.16 -19.43 -1.61
C THR A 519 -7.44 -19.89 -3.04
N ALA A 520 -8.13 -19.09 -3.87
CA ALA A 520 -8.37 -19.39 -5.28
C ALA A 520 -7.29 -18.79 -6.19
N GLU A 521 -6.85 -19.54 -7.21
CA GLU A 521 -5.99 -19.01 -8.27
C GLU A 521 -6.85 -18.23 -9.30
N PRO A 522 -6.38 -17.09 -9.82
CA PRO A 522 -5.02 -16.54 -9.72
C PRO A 522 -4.69 -15.77 -8.43
N ILE A 523 -5.69 -15.30 -7.67
CA ILE A 523 -5.50 -14.41 -6.51
C ILE A 523 -4.49 -14.99 -5.50
N ALA A 524 -4.57 -16.31 -5.22
CA ALA A 524 -3.73 -16.99 -4.25
C ALA A 524 -2.21 -16.91 -4.55
N SER A 525 -1.80 -16.88 -5.82
CA SER A 525 -0.39 -16.75 -6.20
C SER A 525 0.03 -15.35 -6.67
N ASP A 526 -0.91 -14.42 -6.77
CA ASP A 526 -0.67 -13.02 -7.12
C ASP A 526 -0.01 -12.25 -5.96
N ASN A 527 1.06 -11.50 -6.25
CA ASN A 527 1.83 -10.81 -5.22
C ASN A 527 1.20 -9.47 -4.90
N MET A 528 0.94 -9.18 -3.63
CA MET A 528 0.07 -8.08 -3.16
C MET A 528 0.53 -6.64 -3.49
N ALA A 529 1.62 -6.46 -4.23
CA ALA A 529 2.22 -5.18 -4.57
C ALA A 529 3.21 -5.25 -5.75
N ASP A 530 3.09 -6.17 -6.72
CA ASP A 530 3.96 -6.14 -7.92
C ASP A 530 3.29 -5.67 -9.21
N GLU A 531 1.95 -5.63 -9.27
CA GLU A 531 1.20 -5.12 -10.41
C GLU A 531 0.30 -3.92 -10.03
N PRO A 532 0.78 -2.66 -10.15
CA PRO A 532 -0.02 -1.46 -9.84
C PRO A 532 -1.26 -1.26 -10.73
N TYR A 533 -1.43 -2.02 -11.81
CA TYR A 533 -2.69 -2.10 -12.58
C TYR A 533 -3.65 -3.17 -12.03
N GLY A 534 -3.28 -3.89 -10.97
CA GLY A 534 -4.10 -4.84 -10.24
C GLY A 534 -4.87 -4.23 -9.07
N MET A 535 -5.91 -4.94 -8.63
CA MET A 535 -6.74 -4.58 -7.49
C MET A 535 -6.32 -5.35 -6.24
N ALA A 536 -6.35 -4.67 -5.09
CA ALA A 536 -6.18 -5.37 -3.82
C ALA A 536 -7.36 -6.33 -3.58
N ALA A 537 -7.06 -7.58 -3.19
CA ALA A 537 -8.08 -8.61 -3.00
C ALA A 537 -9.11 -8.22 -1.91
N PHE A 538 -8.67 -7.56 -0.84
CA PHE A 538 -9.57 -7.05 0.22
C PHE A 538 -10.43 -5.88 -0.21
N SER A 539 -10.11 -5.17 -1.30
CA SER A 539 -10.78 -3.91 -1.63
C SER A 539 -12.25 -4.18 -1.88
N SER A 540 -13.13 -3.56 -1.09
CA SER A 540 -14.57 -3.65 -1.30
C SER A 540 -14.95 -3.24 -2.72
N ARG A 541 -15.91 -3.98 -3.28
CA ARG A 541 -16.41 -3.84 -4.65
C ARG A 541 -17.87 -3.39 -4.62
N GLY A 542 -18.24 -2.59 -5.60
CA GLY A 542 -19.62 -2.21 -5.85
C GLY A 542 -20.50 -3.36 -6.37
N PRO A 543 -21.73 -3.07 -6.81
CA PRO A 543 -22.36 -1.75 -6.76
C PRO A 543 -22.73 -1.36 -5.31
N CYS A 544 -23.37 -0.21 -5.12
CA CYS A 544 -24.26 -0.04 -3.99
C CYS A 544 -25.55 -0.87 -4.17
N ASP A 545 -26.32 -1.01 -3.10
CA ASP A 545 -27.61 -1.73 -3.04
C ASP A 545 -28.64 -1.19 -4.08
N ASP A 546 -28.45 0.06 -4.52
CA ASP A 546 -29.23 0.72 -5.58
C ASP A 546 -28.61 0.71 -6.98
N GLY A 547 -27.58 -0.11 -7.21
CA GLY A 547 -26.93 -0.25 -8.51
C GLY A 547 -25.96 0.88 -8.88
N ARG A 548 -25.74 1.86 -7.99
CA ARG A 548 -24.71 2.90 -8.19
C ARG A 548 -23.31 2.29 -8.23
N ILE A 549 -22.47 2.87 -9.08
CA ILE A 549 -21.09 2.46 -9.27
C ILE A 549 -20.25 3.00 -8.12
N LYS A 550 -19.62 2.08 -7.37
CA LYS A 550 -18.62 2.37 -6.33
C LYS A 550 -17.49 1.32 -6.42
N PRO A 551 -16.25 1.61 -5.98
CA PRO A 551 -15.74 2.93 -5.56
C PRO A 551 -15.84 3.99 -6.67
N ASP A 552 -15.58 5.26 -6.37
CA ASP A 552 -15.52 6.29 -7.42
C ASP A 552 -14.18 6.21 -8.18
N VAL A 553 -13.08 6.00 -7.46
CA VAL A 553 -11.72 5.87 -7.98
C VAL A 553 -10.91 4.89 -7.12
N THR A 554 -9.72 4.49 -7.58
CA THR A 554 -8.74 3.74 -6.78
C THR A 554 -7.44 4.51 -6.59
N ALA A 555 -6.67 4.10 -5.58
CA ALA A 555 -5.28 4.51 -5.40
C ALA A 555 -4.49 3.34 -4.76
N PRO A 556 -3.14 3.37 -4.76
CA PRO A 556 -2.33 2.35 -4.12
C PRO A 556 -2.72 2.17 -2.65
N GLY A 557 -3.17 0.96 -2.29
CA GLY A 557 -3.62 0.63 -0.94
C GLY A 557 -2.87 -0.54 -0.31
N THR A 558 -1.78 -1.02 -0.91
CA THR A 558 -1.02 -2.17 -0.39
C THR A 558 0.42 -1.78 -0.06
N TRP A 559 0.90 -2.25 1.11
CA TRP A 559 2.27 -2.02 1.58
C TRP A 559 2.74 -0.55 1.47
N ILE A 560 1.84 0.39 1.75
CA ILE A 560 2.08 1.83 1.72
C ILE A 560 2.94 2.18 2.93
N ALA A 561 4.09 2.80 2.72
CA ALA A 561 4.85 3.36 3.82
C ALA A 561 4.12 4.61 4.35
N SER A 562 4.24 4.92 5.63
CA SER A 562 3.88 6.25 6.13
C SER A 562 4.42 6.43 7.54
N VAL A 563 4.20 7.63 8.06
CA VAL A 563 4.60 8.03 9.41
C VAL A 563 4.01 7.05 10.43
N ARG A 564 4.89 6.48 11.25
CA ARG A 564 4.55 5.67 12.42
C ARG A 564 4.27 6.62 13.59
N SER A 565 3.21 6.34 14.35
CA SER A 565 3.05 6.89 15.70
C SER A 565 4.09 6.28 16.63
N SER A 566 4.77 7.15 17.37
CA SER A 566 5.72 6.82 18.45
C SER A 566 5.08 5.97 19.54
N TYR A 567 3.77 6.08 19.73
CA TYR A 567 2.99 5.30 20.69
C TYR A 567 2.36 4.03 20.11
N ALA A 568 2.43 3.78 18.79
CA ALA A 568 1.73 2.66 18.16
C ALA A 568 2.24 1.29 18.63
N ARG A 569 1.38 0.59 19.37
CA ARG A 569 1.55 -0.80 19.82
C ARG A 569 1.51 -1.83 18.69
N TYR A 570 0.95 -1.47 17.53
CA TYR A 570 0.95 -2.30 16.32
C TYR A 570 2.06 -1.86 15.35
N ASP A 571 2.83 -2.82 14.84
CA ASP A 571 3.95 -2.58 13.93
C ASP A 571 3.55 -2.39 12.46
N GLY A 572 2.29 -2.66 12.12
CA GLY A 572 1.77 -2.57 10.77
C GLY A 572 1.88 -3.87 9.96
N TRP A 573 2.00 -3.72 8.65
CA TRP A 573 2.13 -4.84 7.69
C TRP A 573 3.56 -5.38 7.68
N GLY A 574 3.81 -6.37 8.55
CA GLY A 574 5.16 -6.91 8.78
C GLY A 574 6.03 -5.93 9.56
N ASP A 575 7.35 -6.15 9.54
CA ASP A 575 8.27 -5.33 10.33
C ASP A 575 8.21 -3.82 9.94
N PRO A 576 8.31 -2.90 10.92
CA PRO A 576 8.37 -1.47 10.67
C PRO A 576 9.60 -1.08 9.85
N ILE A 577 9.52 0.05 9.17
CA ILE A 577 10.64 0.58 8.36
C ILE A 577 11.74 1.11 9.30
N ASN A 578 11.31 1.79 10.37
CA ASN A 578 12.09 2.23 11.52
C ASN A 578 11.12 2.79 12.58
N GLN A 579 11.61 3.53 13.58
CA GLN A 579 10.77 4.17 14.60
C GLN A 579 9.84 5.28 14.06
N TYR A 580 10.17 5.91 12.93
CA TYR A 580 9.40 7.01 12.36
C TYR A 580 8.43 6.59 11.25
N TYR A 581 8.59 5.39 10.68
CA TYR A 581 7.77 4.92 9.55
C TYR A 581 7.45 3.42 9.62
N MET A 582 6.24 3.03 9.19
CA MET A 582 5.79 1.64 9.06
C MET A 582 5.09 1.40 7.73
N TYR A 583 4.82 0.13 7.39
CA TYR A 583 3.91 -0.23 6.30
C TYR A 583 2.49 -0.44 6.83
N MET A 584 1.48 -0.05 6.06
CA MET A 584 0.11 -0.55 6.23
C MET A 584 -0.50 -0.88 4.86
N GLY A 585 -1.64 -1.56 4.87
CA GLY A 585 -2.43 -1.81 3.68
C GLY A 585 -3.93 -1.89 4.01
N GLY A 586 -4.73 -1.36 3.10
CA GLY A 586 -6.16 -1.15 3.22
C GLY A 586 -6.63 -0.09 2.24
N THR A 587 -7.94 -0.04 1.97
CA THR A 587 -8.58 1.14 1.34
C THR A 587 -8.35 2.41 2.19
N SER A 588 -8.12 2.21 3.49
CA SER A 588 -7.60 3.18 4.45
C SER A 588 -6.29 3.86 4.08
N MET A 589 -5.43 3.27 3.23
CA MET A 589 -4.19 3.91 2.74
C MET A 589 -4.36 4.53 1.35
N ALA A 590 -5.26 4.00 0.53
CA ALA A 590 -5.64 4.60 -0.75
C ALA A 590 -6.39 5.94 -0.57
N THR A 591 -7.26 6.00 0.45
CA THR A 591 -8.08 7.16 0.84
C THR A 591 -7.27 8.44 1.14
N PRO A 592 -6.24 8.43 2.01
CA PRO A 592 -5.42 9.60 2.28
C PRO A 592 -4.57 10.01 1.08
N LEU A 593 -4.02 9.07 0.31
CA LEU A 593 -3.31 9.42 -0.92
C LEU A 593 -4.22 10.17 -1.90
N THR A 594 -5.47 9.71 -2.04
CA THR A 594 -6.52 10.40 -2.84
C THR A 594 -6.93 11.74 -2.22
N SER A 595 -6.93 11.86 -0.90
CA SER A 595 -7.24 13.12 -0.20
C SER A 595 -6.14 14.17 -0.40
N GLY A 596 -4.86 13.76 -0.38
CA GLY A 596 -3.74 14.61 -0.78
C GLY A 596 -3.79 14.95 -2.28
N ALA A 597 -4.22 14.03 -3.14
CA ALA A 597 -4.46 14.32 -4.55
C ALA A 597 -5.59 15.34 -4.76
N ALA A 598 -6.69 15.24 -4.00
CA ALA A 598 -7.74 16.25 -3.97
C ALA A 598 -7.22 17.63 -3.50
N ALA A 599 -6.25 17.66 -2.56
CA ALA A 599 -5.59 18.89 -2.14
C ALA A 599 -4.79 19.51 -3.29
N LEU A 600 -4.00 18.72 -4.03
CA LEU A 600 -3.27 19.21 -5.21
C LEU A 600 -4.20 19.66 -6.37
N VAL A 601 -5.36 19.03 -6.54
CA VAL A 601 -6.39 19.47 -7.49
C VAL A 601 -7.01 20.80 -7.04
N ARG A 602 -7.29 20.98 -5.74
CA ARG A 602 -7.83 22.22 -5.19
C ARG A 602 -6.81 23.38 -5.25
N ASP A 603 -5.55 23.09 -4.92
CA ASP A 603 -4.36 23.96 -5.08
C ASP A 603 -4.24 24.44 -6.54
N TYR A 604 -4.27 23.51 -7.51
CA TYR A 604 -4.29 23.82 -8.95
C TYR A 604 -5.44 24.76 -9.37
N TYR A 605 -6.66 24.52 -8.87
CA TYR A 605 -7.80 25.40 -9.18
C TYR A 605 -7.67 26.78 -8.56
N ASN A 606 -7.19 26.87 -7.31
CA ASN A 606 -6.95 28.14 -6.62
C ASN A 606 -5.87 28.97 -7.35
N ASP A 607 -4.66 28.42 -7.51
CA ASP A 607 -3.49 29.21 -7.87
C ASP A 607 -3.21 29.27 -9.38
N ILE A 608 -3.54 28.23 -10.13
CA ILE A 608 -3.28 28.16 -11.59
C ILE A 608 -4.51 28.53 -12.42
N LYS A 609 -5.73 28.21 -11.97
CA LYS A 609 -6.98 28.61 -12.65
C LYS A 609 -7.63 29.86 -12.08
N GLY A 610 -7.22 30.33 -10.89
CA GLY A 610 -7.81 31.51 -10.25
C GLY A 610 -9.23 31.29 -9.71
N LEU A 611 -9.66 30.02 -9.58
CA LEU A 611 -10.95 29.62 -9.02
C LEU A 611 -10.77 29.42 -7.51
N SER A 612 -11.12 30.43 -6.72
CA SER A 612 -10.87 30.48 -5.27
C SER A 612 -11.69 29.48 -4.44
N ASN A 613 -12.85 29.05 -4.94
CA ASN A 613 -13.73 28.10 -4.26
C ASN A 613 -14.32 27.09 -5.27
N PRO A 614 -13.52 26.14 -5.78
CA PRO A 614 -14.01 25.08 -6.66
C PRO A 614 -14.98 24.18 -5.92
N SER A 615 -15.99 23.66 -6.61
CA SER A 615 -16.90 22.68 -6.01
C SER A 615 -16.21 21.32 -5.78
N SER A 616 -16.71 20.59 -4.79
CA SER A 616 -16.34 19.19 -4.54
C SER A 616 -16.66 18.31 -5.76
N ALA A 617 -17.76 18.61 -6.47
CA ALA A 617 -18.09 17.98 -7.74
C ALA A 617 -16.99 18.21 -8.81
N LEU A 618 -16.40 19.41 -8.89
CA LEU A 618 -15.31 19.70 -9.83
C LEU A 618 -14.04 18.94 -9.47
N ILE A 619 -13.67 18.88 -8.18
CA ILE A 619 -12.52 18.13 -7.70
C ILE A 619 -12.69 16.63 -8.02
N LYS A 620 -13.87 16.07 -7.71
CA LYS A 620 -14.25 14.68 -8.03
C LYS A 620 -14.24 14.41 -9.54
N ALA A 621 -14.83 15.28 -10.37
CA ALA A 621 -14.83 15.15 -11.83
C ALA A 621 -13.42 15.21 -12.44
N THR A 622 -12.54 16.04 -11.88
CA THR A 622 -11.15 16.19 -12.36
C THR A 622 -10.35 14.91 -12.11
N LEU A 623 -10.46 14.33 -10.92
CA LEU A 623 -9.83 13.05 -10.57
C LEU A 623 -10.36 11.91 -11.46
N ILE A 624 -11.69 11.82 -11.65
CA ILE A 624 -12.34 10.79 -12.47
C ILE A 624 -11.97 10.88 -13.96
N ASN A 625 -11.91 12.09 -14.53
CA ASN A 625 -11.57 12.29 -15.95
C ASN A 625 -10.09 11.96 -16.22
N GLY A 626 -9.20 12.35 -15.29
CA GLY A 626 -7.77 12.07 -15.35
C GLY A 626 -7.39 10.63 -15.00
N ALA A 627 -8.21 9.89 -14.25
CA ALA A 627 -7.89 8.56 -13.75
C ALA A 627 -7.38 7.59 -14.84
N TYR A 628 -6.34 6.82 -14.52
CA TYR A 628 -5.81 5.74 -15.33
C TYR A 628 -6.83 4.58 -15.37
N ASP A 629 -7.09 4.06 -16.57
CA ASP A 629 -7.97 2.91 -16.80
C ASP A 629 -7.16 1.62 -16.57
N MET A 630 -7.45 0.89 -15.50
CA MET A 630 -6.71 -0.33 -15.12
C MET A 630 -7.11 -1.53 -15.98
N THR A 631 -8.24 -1.48 -16.69
CA THR A 631 -8.74 -2.54 -17.58
C THR A 631 -7.64 -3.08 -18.50
N PRO A 632 -7.39 -4.41 -18.56
CA PRO A 632 -8.17 -5.51 -18.01
C PRO A 632 -7.74 -6.00 -16.62
N GLY A 633 -6.86 -5.27 -15.94
CA GLY A 633 -6.26 -5.69 -14.68
C GLY A 633 -5.17 -6.76 -14.82
N GLN A 634 -4.62 -7.15 -13.67
CA GLN A 634 -3.51 -8.08 -13.49
C GLN A 634 -3.81 -9.50 -14.01
N TYR A 635 -5.07 -9.93 -13.99
CA TYR A 635 -5.48 -11.26 -14.49
C TYR A 635 -5.89 -11.29 -15.97
N GLY A 636 -5.96 -10.13 -16.64
CA GLY A 636 -6.25 -10.06 -18.07
C GLY A 636 -7.65 -10.55 -18.45
N SER A 637 -7.76 -11.36 -19.51
CA SER A 637 -9.05 -11.72 -20.13
C SER A 637 -9.46 -13.18 -19.91
N GLY A 638 -10.72 -13.41 -19.55
CA GLY A 638 -11.32 -14.75 -19.52
C GLY A 638 -12.28 -14.92 -18.37
N GLN A 639 -12.29 -16.10 -17.76
CA GLN A 639 -13.06 -16.38 -16.53
C GLN A 639 -12.51 -15.64 -15.30
N TYR A 640 -11.26 -15.16 -15.36
CA TYR A 640 -10.58 -14.41 -14.29
C TYR A 640 -10.49 -12.90 -14.58
N LEU A 641 -11.30 -12.37 -15.51
CA LEU A 641 -11.34 -10.92 -15.80
C LEU A 641 -11.92 -10.17 -14.58
N GLU A 642 -11.04 -9.70 -13.69
CA GLU A 642 -11.42 -8.97 -12.49
C GLU A 642 -11.82 -7.51 -12.78
N ILE A 643 -11.18 -6.84 -13.74
CA ILE A 643 -11.45 -5.43 -14.07
C ILE A 643 -12.10 -5.31 -15.47
N PRO A 644 -13.44 -5.21 -15.57
CA PRO A 644 -14.13 -4.92 -16.82
C PRO A 644 -13.89 -3.46 -17.28
N PRO A 645 -14.10 -3.11 -18.56
CA PRO A 645 -13.98 -1.73 -19.03
C PRO A 645 -14.72 -0.70 -18.16
N ARG A 646 -14.05 0.40 -17.80
CA ARG A 646 -14.63 1.50 -17.02
C ARG A 646 -15.86 2.16 -17.70
N PRO A 647 -16.84 2.67 -16.93
CA PRO A 647 -16.95 2.56 -15.48
C PRO A 647 -17.41 1.16 -15.04
N ASN A 648 -16.88 0.68 -13.93
CA ASN A 648 -17.16 -0.65 -13.40
C ASN A 648 -17.18 -0.67 -11.87
N ASN A 649 -17.73 -1.74 -11.28
CA ASN A 649 -17.89 -1.88 -9.83
C ASN A 649 -16.60 -2.32 -9.08
N VAL A 650 -15.43 -2.24 -9.72
CA VAL A 650 -14.18 -2.80 -9.20
C VAL A 650 -13.13 -1.71 -9.02
N GLU A 651 -12.70 -1.05 -10.10
CA GLU A 651 -11.85 0.16 -10.02
C GLU A 651 -12.68 1.45 -9.98
N GLY A 652 -14.01 1.38 -10.16
CA GLY A 652 -14.86 2.55 -10.29
C GLY A 652 -14.66 3.22 -11.65
N TRP A 653 -14.10 4.42 -11.60
CA TRP A 653 -13.56 5.13 -12.76
C TRP A 653 -12.03 4.99 -12.91
N GLY A 654 -11.40 4.13 -12.11
CA GLY A 654 -9.98 3.81 -12.23
C GLY A 654 -9.06 4.56 -11.29
N ARG A 655 -7.75 4.33 -11.46
CA ARG A 655 -6.71 4.77 -10.52
C ARG A 655 -6.41 6.25 -10.66
N VAL A 656 -6.29 6.97 -9.56
CA VAL A 656 -5.89 8.39 -9.58
C VAL A 656 -4.53 8.57 -10.25
N ASP A 657 -4.50 9.40 -11.29
CA ASP A 657 -3.32 9.86 -12.03
C ASP A 657 -3.36 11.40 -12.07
N LEU A 658 -2.51 12.03 -11.28
CA LEU A 658 -2.48 13.49 -11.12
C LEU A 658 -1.87 14.20 -12.32
N LYS A 659 -0.94 13.55 -13.04
CA LYS A 659 -0.36 14.09 -14.25
C LYS A 659 -1.42 14.19 -15.33
N ASN A 660 -2.14 13.10 -15.63
CA ASN A 660 -3.19 13.10 -16.65
C ASN A 660 -4.38 13.99 -16.27
N ALA A 661 -4.69 14.11 -14.97
CA ALA A 661 -5.73 15.02 -14.47
C ALA A 661 -5.40 16.51 -14.64
N LEU A 662 -4.16 16.94 -14.32
CA LEU A 662 -3.82 18.36 -14.21
C LEU A 662 -2.88 18.88 -15.32
N VAL A 663 -1.91 18.06 -15.73
CA VAL A 663 -0.80 18.39 -16.64
C VAL A 663 -0.53 17.29 -17.69
N PRO A 664 -1.55 16.84 -18.46
CA PRO A 664 -1.37 15.77 -19.43
C PRO A 664 -0.37 16.14 -20.54
N ASP A 665 0.30 15.14 -21.11
CA ASP A 665 1.30 15.34 -22.15
C ASP A 665 0.68 15.92 -23.43
N ALA A 666 1.26 17.02 -23.93
CA ALA A 666 0.85 17.62 -25.20
C ALA A 666 0.98 16.61 -26.36
N PRO A 667 -0.01 16.50 -27.28
CA PRO A 667 -1.08 17.48 -27.52
C PRO A 667 -2.41 17.21 -26.77
N ARG A 668 -2.46 16.30 -25.78
CA ARG A 668 -3.63 16.16 -24.91
C ARG A 668 -3.82 17.45 -24.10
N SER A 669 -5.06 17.87 -23.94
CA SER A 669 -5.46 19.04 -23.17
C SER A 669 -6.87 18.86 -22.61
N TRP A 670 -7.28 19.75 -21.70
CA TRP A 670 -8.57 19.65 -21.02
C TRP A 670 -9.16 21.02 -20.69
N TRP A 671 -10.49 21.05 -20.48
CA TRP A 671 -11.25 22.19 -19.99
C TRP A 671 -12.35 21.73 -19.03
N PHE A 672 -12.97 22.68 -18.34
CA PHE A 672 -14.02 22.42 -17.34
C PHE A 672 -15.09 23.51 -17.33
N ASP A 673 -16.25 23.19 -16.75
CA ASP A 673 -17.27 24.16 -16.30
C ASP A 673 -17.73 23.74 -14.90
N ASP A 674 -17.64 24.66 -13.93
CA ASP A 674 -18.12 24.47 -12.55
C ASP A 674 -19.46 25.22 -12.42
N HIS A 675 -20.54 24.54 -12.85
CA HIS A 675 -21.82 25.14 -13.22
C HIS A 675 -22.68 25.45 -11.99
N THR A 676 -22.17 26.33 -11.13
CA THR A 676 -22.72 26.73 -9.82
C THR A 676 -24.15 27.29 -9.86
N SER A 677 -24.61 27.80 -11.02
CA SER A 677 -26.01 28.23 -11.22
C SER A 677 -27.02 27.08 -11.23
N GLY A 678 -26.61 25.90 -11.67
CA GLY A 678 -27.44 24.71 -11.77
C GLY A 678 -28.64 24.78 -12.72
N LEU A 679 -29.35 23.66 -12.83
CA LEU A 679 -30.46 23.45 -13.74
C LEU A 679 -31.74 22.98 -13.04
N SER A 680 -32.89 23.36 -13.59
CA SER A 680 -34.24 22.89 -13.22
C SER A 680 -34.75 21.88 -14.26
N THR A 681 -35.70 21.03 -13.88
CA THR A 681 -36.38 20.07 -14.77
C THR A 681 -36.75 20.65 -16.13
N GLY A 682 -36.29 20.00 -17.20
CA GLY A 682 -36.52 20.40 -18.59
C GLY A 682 -35.61 21.52 -19.12
N GLN A 683 -34.62 21.97 -18.36
CA GLN A 683 -33.52 22.80 -18.86
C GLN A 683 -32.37 21.93 -19.40
N GLN A 684 -31.53 22.52 -20.25
CA GLN A 684 -30.32 21.89 -20.77
C GLN A 684 -29.23 22.93 -21.03
N VAL A 685 -27.96 22.53 -20.97
CA VAL A 685 -26.80 23.32 -21.42
C VAL A 685 -26.15 22.61 -22.59
N VAL A 686 -25.86 23.34 -23.68
CA VAL A 686 -25.29 22.80 -24.91
C VAL A 686 -23.92 23.41 -25.15
N TYR A 687 -22.87 22.63 -24.90
CA TYR A 687 -21.50 22.98 -25.19
C TYR A 687 -21.17 22.66 -26.65
N ASN A 688 -20.57 23.64 -27.33
CA ASN A 688 -20.13 23.54 -28.71
C ASN A 688 -18.66 23.99 -28.78
N ASP A 689 -17.97 23.66 -29.88
CA ASP A 689 -16.60 24.11 -30.11
C ASP A 689 -16.49 25.65 -30.02
N SER A 690 -15.70 26.13 -29.06
CA SER A 690 -15.42 27.55 -28.85
C SER A 690 -14.04 27.75 -28.22
N PRO A 691 -13.47 28.97 -28.26
CA PRO A 691 -12.17 29.25 -27.63
C PRO A 691 -12.11 28.99 -26.12
N SER A 692 -13.26 28.95 -25.43
CA SER A 692 -13.39 28.62 -24.01
C SER A 692 -13.82 27.17 -23.75
N THR A 693 -14.37 26.48 -24.76
CA THR A 693 -14.89 25.10 -24.68
C THR A 693 -14.46 24.34 -25.94
N PRO A 694 -13.15 24.09 -26.14
CA PRO A 694 -12.66 23.47 -27.35
C PRO A 694 -13.19 22.04 -27.48
N LEU A 695 -13.89 21.78 -28.58
CA LEU A 695 -14.55 20.50 -28.90
C LEU A 695 -14.30 20.04 -30.34
N TYR A 696 -13.54 20.80 -31.13
CA TYR A 696 -12.95 20.28 -32.35
C TYR A 696 -11.79 19.33 -32.01
N VAL A 697 -12.07 18.03 -32.01
CA VAL A 697 -11.06 16.98 -31.90
C VAL A 697 -10.22 16.98 -33.18
N SER A 698 -8.90 17.16 -33.04
CA SER A 698 -7.98 17.31 -34.18
C SER A 698 -7.19 16.03 -34.49
N ASP A 699 -7.10 15.10 -33.54
CA ASP A 699 -6.40 13.81 -33.66
C ASP A 699 -7.19 12.72 -32.91
N SER A 700 -7.21 11.48 -33.42
CA SER A 700 -7.96 10.35 -32.88
C SER A 700 -7.12 9.30 -32.13
N SER A 701 -5.83 9.59 -31.87
CA SER A 701 -4.89 8.66 -31.24
C SER A 701 -4.98 8.58 -29.71
N GLN A 702 -5.85 9.38 -29.09
CA GLN A 702 -6.10 9.45 -27.65
C GLN A 702 -7.60 9.57 -27.39
N PRO A 703 -8.12 9.06 -26.26
CA PRO A 703 -9.55 9.06 -25.98
C PRO A 703 -10.08 10.49 -25.75
N LEU A 704 -11.27 10.78 -26.28
CA LEU A 704 -12.09 11.89 -25.79
C LEU A 704 -12.81 11.40 -24.53
N ARG A 705 -12.62 12.08 -23.40
CA ARG A 705 -13.31 11.81 -22.14
C ARG A 705 -14.17 12.99 -21.74
N VAL A 706 -15.45 12.73 -21.48
CA VAL A 706 -16.40 13.71 -20.92
C VAL A 706 -16.88 13.17 -19.59
N THR A 707 -16.80 13.96 -18.52
CA THR A 707 -17.16 13.57 -17.15
C THR A 707 -18.05 14.63 -16.52
N LEU A 708 -19.30 14.25 -16.23
CA LEU A 708 -20.29 15.02 -15.49
C LEU A 708 -20.38 14.48 -14.05
N VAL A 709 -20.31 15.35 -13.05
CA VAL A 709 -20.52 15.00 -11.64
C VAL A 709 -21.42 16.05 -10.99
N TRP A 710 -22.32 15.64 -10.10
CA TRP A 710 -23.05 16.57 -9.26
C TRP A 710 -23.10 16.15 -7.79
N THR A 711 -23.02 17.15 -6.91
CA THR A 711 -23.39 17.02 -5.50
C THR A 711 -24.90 17.01 -5.42
N ASP A 712 -25.50 15.81 -5.42
CA ASP A 712 -26.94 15.59 -5.40
C ASP A 712 -27.57 16.00 -4.06
N TYR A 713 -28.87 16.22 -4.05
CA TYR A 713 -29.64 16.42 -2.82
C TYR A 713 -29.66 15.10 -2.01
N PRO A 714 -29.56 15.13 -0.66
CA PRO A 714 -29.56 13.91 0.15
C PRO A 714 -30.81 13.05 -0.05
N GLY A 715 -30.60 11.73 -0.16
CA GLY A 715 -31.67 10.74 -0.20
C GLY A 715 -32.29 10.50 1.18
N GLN A 716 -32.97 9.37 1.33
CA GLN A 716 -33.43 8.86 2.63
C GLN A 716 -32.91 7.42 2.78
N ALA A 717 -32.54 7.01 4.00
CA ALA A 717 -31.95 5.69 4.25
C ALA A 717 -32.88 4.49 3.96
N ASN A 718 -34.15 4.76 3.64
CA ASN A 718 -35.18 3.78 3.32
C ASN A 718 -35.66 3.83 1.85
N VAL A 719 -34.94 4.51 0.94
CA VAL A 719 -35.25 4.52 -0.50
C VAL A 719 -34.15 3.86 -1.34
N ASN A 720 -34.59 3.22 -2.42
CA ASN A 720 -33.74 2.63 -3.45
C ASN A 720 -34.42 2.92 -4.81
N PRO A 721 -33.79 3.65 -5.74
CA PRO A 721 -32.46 4.25 -5.62
C PRO A 721 -32.39 5.47 -4.71
N ALA A 722 -31.17 5.83 -4.30
CA ALA A 722 -30.89 6.98 -3.44
C ALA A 722 -30.80 8.32 -4.20
N LEU A 723 -30.69 8.29 -5.54
CA LEU A 723 -30.64 9.47 -6.42
C LEU A 723 -31.91 10.33 -6.28
N VAL A 724 -31.74 11.66 -6.23
CA VAL A 724 -32.85 12.61 -6.05
C VAL A 724 -32.99 13.54 -7.25
N ASN A 725 -31.93 14.22 -7.65
CA ASN A 725 -31.89 15.06 -8.85
C ASN A 725 -31.15 14.32 -9.97
N ASP A 726 -31.80 14.24 -11.13
CA ASP A 726 -31.44 13.39 -12.27
C ASP A 726 -30.96 14.28 -13.45
N LEU A 727 -29.65 14.21 -13.75
CA LEU A 727 -28.97 14.93 -14.83
C LEU A 727 -28.41 13.96 -15.87
N ASP A 728 -28.87 14.07 -17.12
CA ASP A 728 -28.38 13.28 -18.25
C ASP A 728 -27.16 13.93 -18.93
N LEU A 729 -26.13 13.14 -19.24
CA LEU A 729 -25.05 13.49 -20.16
C LEU A 729 -25.30 12.90 -21.56
N GLU A 730 -25.25 13.76 -22.57
CA GLU A 730 -25.28 13.37 -23.98
C GLU A 730 -24.07 13.95 -24.72
N VAL A 731 -23.41 13.14 -25.54
CA VAL A 731 -22.25 13.54 -26.34
C VAL A 731 -22.49 13.16 -27.79
N ILE A 732 -22.38 14.12 -28.71
CA ILE A 732 -22.75 13.96 -30.12
C ILE A 732 -21.51 14.17 -31.00
N SER A 733 -21.24 13.19 -31.86
CA SER A 733 -20.08 13.17 -32.75
C SER A 733 -20.22 14.06 -34.00
N PRO A 734 -19.11 14.40 -34.68
CA PRO A 734 -19.13 15.09 -35.98
C PRO A 734 -19.97 14.37 -37.05
N GLY A 735 -20.11 13.04 -36.96
CA GLY A 735 -20.95 12.21 -37.83
C GLY A 735 -22.42 12.07 -37.37
N GLY A 736 -22.81 12.71 -36.27
CA GLY A 736 -24.16 12.60 -35.69
C GLY A 736 -24.42 11.30 -34.92
N GLN A 737 -23.37 10.64 -34.39
CA GLN A 737 -23.54 9.54 -33.44
C GLN A 737 -23.73 10.10 -32.03
N HIS A 738 -24.78 9.65 -31.36
CA HIS A 738 -25.06 9.97 -29.96
C HIS A 738 -24.42 8.92 -29.04
N PHE A 739 -23.89 9.40 -27.92
CA PHE A 739 -23.39 8.63 -26.78
C PHE A 739 -24.06 9.19 -25.52
N TYR A 740 -24.43 8.31 -24.58
CA TYR A 740 -25.07 8.70 -23.32
C TYR A 740 -24.14 8.35 -22.16
N GLY A 741 -24.27 9.05 -21.03
CA GLY A 741 -23.49 8.73 -19.84
C GLY A 741 -23.62 7.27 -19.44
N ASN A 742 -22.49 6.67 -19.09
CA ASN A 742 -22.36 5.31 -18.55
C ASN A 742 -22.84 4.18 -19.48
N GLY A 743 -23.31 4.45 -20.71
CA GLY A 743 -23.66 3.39 -21.66
C GLY A 743 -24.45 3.78 -22.92
N VAL A 744 -25.36 2.87 -23.31
CA VAL A 744 -26.19 2.98 -24.53
C VAL A 744 -27.65 3.35 -24.25
N GLN A 745 -27.96 3.61 -22.98
CA GLN A 745 -29.20 4.18 -22.46
C GLN A 745 -28.79 5.21 -21.42
N TRP A 746 -29.69 6.13 -21.09
CA TRP A 746 -29.49 7.08 -19.99
C TRP A 746 -29.27 6.35 -18.65
N ASP A 747 -28.41 6.88 -17.80
CA ASP A 747 -28.35 6.48 -16.39
C ASP A 747 -29.60 7.00 -15.65
N ARG A 748 -29.92 6.39 -14.50
CA ARG A 748 -31.03 6.78 -13.59
C ARG A 748 -30.73 6.46 -12.12
N VAL A 749 -29.46 6.16 -11.79
CA VAL A 749 -29.01 5.82 -10.42
C VAL A 749 -27.76 6.60 -10.02
N ASN A 750 -26.81 6.85 -10.93
CA ASN A 750 -25.55 7.51 -10.61
C ASN A 750 -25.65 9.04 -10.61
N ASN A 751 -24.96 9.70 -9.68
CA ASN A 751 -24.70 11.16 -9.71
C ASN A 751 -23.37 11.51 -10.40
N ILE A 752 -22.91 10.60 -11.25
CA ILE A 752 -21.70 10.66 -12.07
C ILE A 752 -22.06 10.05 -13.42
N GLU A 753 -21.88 10.80 -14.49
CA GLU A 753 -22.04 10.30 -15.85
C GLU A 753 -20.79 10.56 -16.67
N GLY A 754 -20.30 9.54 -17.38
CA GLY A 754 -19.11 9.65 -18.20
C GLY A 754 -19.27 9.04 -19.59
N VAL A 755 -18.57 9.63 -20.56
CA VAL A 755 -18.46 9.13 -21.93
C VAL A 755 -16.98 9.10 -22.33
N ASP A 756 -16.44 7.88 -22.45
CA ASP A 756 -15.08 7.59 -22.91
C ASP A 756 -15.12 7.10 -24.37
N VAL A 757 -14.74 7.96 -25.33
CA VAL A 757 -14.64 7.59 -26.75
C VAL A 757 -13.18 7.28 -27.08
N ALA A 758 -12.81 6.00 -27.03
CA ALA A 758 -11.44 5.52 -27.20
C ALA A 758 -10.76 5.93 -28.54
N ASN A 759 -11.54 6.06 -29.62
CA ASN A 759 -11.05 6.46 -30.94
C ASN A 759 -11.99 7.57 -31.49
N PRO A 760 -11.84 8.83 -31.07
CA PRO A 760 -12.81 9.87 -31.38
C PRO A 760 -12.69 10.32 -32.84
N GLN A 761 -13.84 10.52 -33.50
CA GLN A 761 -13.92 11.13 -34.82
C GLN A 761 -13.32 12.55 -34.80
N VAL A 762 -12.40 12.83 -35.73
CA VAL A 762 -11.86 14.18 -35.98
C VAL A 762 -12.96 15.10 -36.50
N GLY A 763 -13.12 16.27 -35.90
CA GLY A 763 -14.19 17.22 -36.18
C GLY A 763 -14.77 17.87 -34.91
N ALA A 764 -15.76 18.75 -35.08
CA ALA A 764 -16.47 19.39 -33.97
C ALA A 764 -17.47 18.43 -33.31
N TRP A 765 -17.29 18.21 -32.01
CA TRP A 765 -18.24 17.53 -31.13
C TRP A 765 -19.20 18.52 -30.46
N GLN A 766 -20.31 18.00 -29.95
CA GLN A 766 -21.25 18.71 -29.09
C GLN A 766 -21.48 17.90 -27.80
N ILE A 767 -21.60 18.58 -26.67
CA ILE A 767 -21.97 17.96 -25.39
C ILE A 767 -23.24 18.66 -24.90
N ILE A 768 -24.19 17.88 -24.39
CA ILE A 768 -25.42 18.38 -23.77
C ILE A 768 -25.53 17.79 -22.36
N VAL A 769 -25.79 18.66 -21.39
CA VAL A 769 -26.23 18.25 -20.04
C VAL A 769 -27.71 18.59 -19.94
N HIS A 770 -28.57 17.60 -19.74
CA HIS A 770 -30.02 17.80 -19.59
C HIS A 770 -30.44 17.60 -18.14
N ALA A 771 -31.37 18.43 -17.66
CA ALA A 771 -32.01 18.24 -16.36
C ALA A 771 -33.29 17.43 -16.51
N TYR A 772 -33.19 16.11 -16.48
CA TYR A 772 -34.30 15.19 -16.70
C TYR A 772 -35.39 15.34 -15.62
N ASN A 773 -35.00 15.26 -14.35
CA ASN A 773 -35.92 15.37 -13.22
C ASN A 773 -35.21 15.95 -11.98
N ILE A 774 -35.50 17.21 -11.66
CA ILE A 774 -34.91 17.95 -10.54
C ILE A 774 -36.02 18.34 -9.54
N PRO A 775 -36.47 17.43 -8.66
CA PRO A 775 -37.65 17.63 -7.82
C PRO A 775 -37.47 18.61 -6.65
N GLN A 776 -36.23 19.00 -6.29
CA GLN A 776 -35.95 19.78 -5.07
C GLN A 776 -35.68 21.27 -5.34
N GLN A 777 -34.51 21.57 -5.91
CA GLN A 777 -34.00 22.91 -6.21
C GLN A 777 -33.08 22.81 -7.44
N THR A 778 -32.73 23.91 -8.09
CA THR A 778 -31.72 23.92 -9.18
C THR A 778 -30.47 23.15 -8.80
N GLN A 779 -30.09 22.16 -9.61
CA GLN A 779 -28.96 21.26 -9.35
C GLN A 779 -27.69 21.76 -10.05
N PRO A 780 -26.66 22.23 -9.32
CA PRO A 780 -25.33 22.51 -9.88
C PRO A 780 -24.62 21.22 -10.29
N TYR A 781 -23.71 21.32 -11.25
CA TYR A 781 -22.86 20.22 -11.68
C TYR A 781 -21.47 20.73 -12.04
N ALA A 782 -20.49 19.84 -12.09
CA ALA A 782 -19.21 20.09 -12.73
C ALA A 782 -19.06 19.20 -13.95
N LEU A 783 -18.52 19.77 -15.03
CA LEU A 783 -18.18 19.07 -16.26
C LEU A 783 -16.67 19.20 -16.49
N VAL A 784 -15.98 18.08 -16.73
CA VAL A 784 -14.56 18.05 -17.12
C VAL A 784 -14.42 17.27 -18.42
N VAL A 785 -13.63 17.83 -19.35
CA VAL A 785 -13.51 17.31 -20.73
C VAL A 785 -12.04 17.29 -21.15
N SER A 786 -11.52 16.13 -21.58
CA SER A 786 -10.14 15.99 -22.04
C SER A 786 -9.99 15.19 -23.35
N GLY A 787 -9.00 15.57 -24.17
CA GLY A 787 -8.76 15.00 -25.49
C GLY A 787 -7.66 15.74 -26.26
N ILE A 788 -7.48 15.43 -27.55
CA ILE A 788 -6.60 16.21 -28.44
C ILE A 788 -7.47 17.18 -29.26
N PHE A 789 -7.50 18.43 -28.81
CA PHE A 789 -8.26 19.50 -29.45
C PHE A 789 -7.38 20.35 -30.37
N GLY A 790 -7.97 21.03 -31.35
CA GLY A 790 -7.23 21.97 -32.20
C GLY A 790 -8.16 22.77 -33.11
N ALA A 791 -7.64 23.83 -33.72
CA ALA A 791 -8.44 24.63 -34.64
C ALA A 791 -8.86 23.78 -35.87
N PRO A 792 -10.08 23.97 -36.40
CA PRO A 792 -10.50 23.37 -37.66
C PRO A 792 -9.48 23.67 -38.75
N GLN A 793 -8.89 22.63 -39.34
CA GLN A 793 -7.96 22.82 -40.45
C GLN A 793 -8.69 23.54 -41.59
N PRO A 794 -8.17 24.66 -42.12
CA PRO A 794 -8.85 25.41 -43.16
C PRO A 794 -9.00 24.50 -44.38
N THR A 795 -10.24 24.08 -44.65
CA THR A 795 -10.56 23.14 -45.73
C THR A 795 -9.90 23.62 -47.01
N ALA A 796 -8.98 22.83 -47.55
CA ALA A 796 -8.26 23.19 -48.76
C ALA A 796 -9.28 23.44 -49.87
N THR A 797 -9.54 24.72 -50.19
CA THR A 797 -10.50 25.10 -51.22
C THR A 797 -10.11 24.35 -52.49
N PRO A 798 -11.01 23.55 -53.08
CA PRO A 798 -10.66 22.74 -54.24
C PRO A 798 -10.29 23.69 -55.37
N THR A 799 -8.99 23.84 -55.61
CA THR A 799 -8.47 24.67 -56.69
C THR A 799 -9.05 24.14 -57.99
N GLU A 800 -9.94 24.91 -58.62
CA GLU A 800 -10.55 24.55 -59.90
C GLU A 800 -9.43 24.30 -60.92
N THR A 801 -9.14 23.03 -61.15
CA THR A 801 -8.15 22.61 -62.14
C THR A 801 -8.77 22.89 -63.50
N PRO A 802 -8.22 23.81 -64.32
CA PRO A 802 -8.90 24.23 -65.53
C PRO A 802 -9.15 23.03 -66.46
N ILE A 803 -10.42 22.83 -66.84
CA ILE A 803 -10.83 21.71 -67.69
C ILE A 803 -10.07 21.82 -69.03
N PRO A 804 -9.24 20.84 -69.40
CA PRO A 804 -8.54 20.86 -70.69
C PRO A 804 -9.55 20.70 -71.83
N PRO A 805 -9.43 21.45 -72.93
CA PRO A 805 -10.42 21.44 -74.00
C PRO A 805 -10.49 20.08 -74.71
N THR A 806 -11.72 19.64 -75.00
CA THR A 806 -12.03 18.36 -75.65
C THR A 806 -11.33 18.19 -76.99
N ALA A 807 -10.63 17.06 -77.17
CA ALA A 807 -10.07 16.62 -78.45
C ALA A 807 -10.77 15.34 -78.95
N THR A 808 -11.13 15.34 -80.23
CA THR A 808 -11.82 14.25 -80.95
C THR A 808 -10.81 13.14 -81.36
N PRO A 809 -11.19 11.84 -81.39
CA PRO A 809 -10.28 10.71 -81.72
C PRO A 809 -9.97 10.59 -83.23
N THR A 810 -9.37 9.46 -83.68
CA THR A 810 -9.01 9.02 -85.09
C THR A 810 -7.49 9.18 -85.37
N GLU A 811 -6.61 8.18 -85.66
CA GLU A 811 -6.68 6.71 -85.92
C GLU A 811 -5.44 5.91 -85.43
N THR A 812 -5.52 4.57 -85.49
CA THR A 812 -4.42 3.55 -85.56
C THR A 812 -4.18 3.14 -87.04
N PRO A 813 -3.10 2.42 -87.52
CA PRO A 813 -2.60 1.11 -86.97
C PRO A 813 -1.13 0.60 -87.26
N ILE A 814 -0.77 -0.53 -86.61
CA ILE A 814 0.25 -1.60 -86.89
C ILE A 814 1.80 -1.34 -86.86
N PRO A 815 2.64 -2.37 -86.51
CA PRO A 815 4.08 -2.26 -86.09
C PRO A 815 5.08 -2.78 -87.18
N PRO A 816 6.11 -3.70 -87.03
CA PRO A 816 6.28 -4.91 -86.16
C PRO A 816 7.75 -5.37 -85.74
N THR A 817 7.86 -6.58 -85.14
CA THR A 817 8.96 -7.61 -85.26
C THR A 817 10.29 -7.59 -84.43
N ALA A 818 10.38 -8.55 -83.48
CA ALA A 818 11.46 -9.53 -83.13
C ALA A 818 12.83 -9.22 -82.43
N THR A 819 13.21 -10.19 -81.56
CA THR A 819 14.53 -10.61 -80.99
C THR A 819 15.46 -11.27 -82.07
N PRO A 820 16.78 -11.59 -81.87
CA PRO A 820 17.40 -12.19 -80.65
C PRO A 820 18.91 -11.93 -80.28
N THR A 821 19.28 -12.35 -79.06
CA THR A 821 20.59 -12.85 -78.50
C THR A 821 21.98 -12.37 -78.96
N GLY A 822 22.84 -12.02 -77.97
CA GLY A 822 24.32 -12.07 -78.03
C GLY A 822 24.99 -11.83 -76.64
N THR A 823 26.07 -12.55 -76.32
CA THR A 823 26.80 -12.59 -75.01
C THR A 823 28.31 -12.25 -75.22
N PRO A 824 29.26 -12.20 -74.22
CA PRO A 824 29.20 -12.38 -72.74
C PRO A 824 30.08 -11.41 -71.87
N VAL A 825 30.27 -11.77 -70.57
CA VAL A 825 31.35 -11.44 -69.58
C VAL A 825 31.33 -10.08 -68.78
N PRO A 826 31.94 -9.99 -67.55
CA PRO A 826 31.29 -9.39 -66.35
C PRO A 826 32.21 -8.35 -65.61
N PRO A 827 32.18 -8.04 -64.28
CA PRO A 827 31.30 -8.38 -63.13
C PRO A 827 30.76 -7.10 -62.38
N THR A 828 30.18 -7.08 -61.16
CA THR A 828 29.95 -8.07 -60.07
C THR A 828 28.50 -7.97 -59.53
N ALA A 829 28.23 -8.10 -58.21
CA ALA A 829 26.88 -8.40 -57.69
C ALA A 829 26.59 -8.06 -56.20
N THR A 830 25.29 -8.08 -55.88
CA THR A 830 24.54 -8.00 -54.59
C THR A 830 23.21 -8.77 -54.85
N PRO A 831 22.61 -9.65 -53.98
CA PRO A 831 21.91 -9.26 -52.72
C PRO A 831 21.66 -10.40 -51.66
N THR A 832 20.56 -10.29 -50.89
CA THR A 832 19.82 -11.22 -49.97
C THR A 832 19.42 -12.61 -50.59
N PRO A 833 18.82 -13.63 -49.87
CA PRO A 833 18.18 -13.71 -48.54
C PRO A 833 18.46 -15.02 -47.67
N THR A 834 17.55 -15.38 -46.74
CA THR A 834 17.42 -16.59 -45.86
C THR A 834 16.85 -17.86 -46.56
N PRO A 835 16.68 -19.06 -45.91
CA PRO A 835 17.35 -19.69 -44.73
C PRO A 835 17.72 -21.21 -44.92
N GLY A 836 18.53 -21.83 -44.02
CA GLY A 836 18.61 -23.31 -43.84
C GLY A 836 19.97 -23.94 -43.49
N GLY A 837 19.99 -25.06 -42.72
CA GLY A 837 21.17 -25.94 -42.48
C GLY A 837 21.16 -27.21 -43.37
N PRO A 838 21.97 -28.29 -43.13
CA PRO A 838 22.65 -28.71 -41.87
C PRO A 838 24.07 -29.36 -42.01
N THR A 839 24.59 -30.00 -40.93
CA THR A 839 25.66 -31.08 -40.88
C THR A 839 27.14 -30.72 -41.23
N ALA A 840 28.20 -31.38 -40.72
CA ALA A 840 28.38 -32.40 -39.67
C ALA A 840 29.84 -32.49 -39.10
N THR A 841 29.96 -33.17 -37.95
CA THR A 841 31.06 -33.77 -37.12
C THR A 841 32.50 -33.92 -37.67
N PRO A 842 33.54 -34.00 -36.79
CA PRO A 842 33.94 -35.32 -36.22
C PRO A 842 34.30 -35.36 -34.70
N THR A 843 34.43 -36.59 -34.18
CA THR A 843 34.74 -37.04 -32.78
C THR A 843 35.73 -38.23 -32.85
N PRO A 844 36.18 -38.92 -31.76
CA PRO A 844 36.20 -38.66 -30.31
C PRO A 844 37.66 -38.75 -29.73
N PRO A 845 37.96 -39.03 -28.43
CA PRO A 845 37.72 -40.34 -27.77
C PRO A 845 37.07 -40.26 -26.36
N ALA A 846 36.75 -41.42 -25.76
CA ALA A 846 36.09 -41.62 -24.46
C ALA A 846 36.41 -43.07 -23.93
N PRO A 847 35.67 -43.63 -22.94
CA PRO A 847 35.55 -43.32 -21.51
C PRO A 847 36.19 -44.45 -20.64
N PRO A 848 35.82 -44.68 -19.35
CA PRO A 848 34.59 -45.45 -19.03
C PRO A 848 33.84 -45.08 -17.72
N THR A 849 32.63 -45.63 -17.59
CA THR A 849 31.68 -45.57 -16.44
C THR A 849 32.02 -46.61 -15.34
N PRO A 850 31.35 -46.62 -14.15
CA PRO A 850 30.07 -47.36 -14.01
C PRO A 850 29.01 -46.84 -12.99
N THR A 851 27.75 -47.22 -13.24
CA THR A 851 26.54 -47.27 -12.37
C THR A 851 26.62 -48.45 -11.34
N PRO A 852 25.63 -48.81 -10.44
CA PRO A 852 24.16 -48.57 -10.47
C PRO A 852 23.35 -48.43 -9.11
N THR A 853 22.03 -48.17 -9.21
CA THR A 853 20.78 -48.65 -8.47
C THR A 853 20.83 -49.46 -7.14
N PRO A 854 19.69 -49.72 -6.40
CA PRO A 854 18.37 -49.04 -6.19
C PRO A 854 17.86 -49.05 -4.69
N PRO A 855 16.63 -48.59 -4.33
CA PRO A 855 16.07 -48.73 -2.97
C PRO A 855 15.38 -50.09 -2.70
N PRO A 856 15.09 -50.45 -1.42
CA PRO A 856 13.76 -50.20 -0.82
C PRO A 856 13.90 -49.66 0.64
N GLY A 857 12.85 -49.52 1.47
CA GLY A 857 11.46 -49.98 1.36
C GLY A 857 10.48 -49.28 2.31
N ARG A 858 9.37 -49.95 2.67
CA ARG A 858 8.20 -49.39 3.38
C ARG A 858 7.72 -50.26 4.55
N VAL A 859 7.43 -49.68 5.73
CA VAL A 859 6.17 -49.79 6.53
C VAL A 859 6.11 -48.73 7.69
N ASN A 860 4.91 -48.21 7.96
CA ASN A 860 4.43 -47.25 9.00
C ASN A 860 4.54 -47.79 10.47
N VAL A 861 4.01 -47.21 11.58
CA VAL A 861 2.88 -46.31 11.92
C VAL A 861 3.07 -45.72 13.34
N TYR A 862 2.41 -44.62 13.75
CA TYR A 862 1.38 -44.57 14.82
C TYR A 862 0.85 -43.13 15.12
N LEU A 863 -0.21 -43.05 15.95
CA LEU A 863 -1.19 -41.95 16.14
C LEU A 863 -1.09 -41.23 17.52
N PRO A 864 -1.79 -40.09 17.73
CA PRO A 864 -1.54 -39.15 18.83
C PRO A 864 -2.31 -39.44 20.13
N LEU A 865 -2.05 -38.64 21.17
CA LEU A 865 -2.68 -38.75 22.51
C LEU A 865 -2.99 -37.37 23.15
N VAL A 866 -3.95 -37.37 24.10
CA VAL A 866 -4.67 -36.18 24.60
C VAL A 866 -4.35 -35.88 26.08
N PHE A 867 -4.32 -34.58 26.43
CA PHE A 867 -4.08 -34.07 27.80
C PHE A 867 -5.07 -34.57 28.87
N ARG A 868 -4.57 -34.77 30.11
CA ARG A 868 -5.35 -34.82 31.36
C ARG A 868 -4.58 -34.22 32.56
N HIS A 869 -5.33 -33.73 33.55
CA HIS A 869 -4.86 -33.10 34.80
C HIS A 869 -4.25 -34.08 35.83
N SER A 870 -3.40 -33.56 36.73
CA SER A 870 -3.19 -34.04 38.12
C SER A 870 -2.64 -32.92 39.03
N THR A 871 -2.69 -33.06 40.36
CA THR A 871 -2.50 -31.95 41.34
C THR A 871 -1.77 -32.29 42.65
N GLY A 872 -1.06 -31.28 43.23
CA GLY A 872 -0.57 -31.23 44.64
C GLY A 872 0.71 -32.04 44.98
N VAL A 873 1.38 -31.98 46.17
CA VAL A 873 1.25 -31.34 47.53
C VAL A 873 2.64 -31.55 48.26
N PRO A 874 3.14 -30.84 49.33
CA PRO A 874 2.86 -29.55 50.03
C PRO A 874 4.07 -28.54 50.11
N PRO A 875 3.95 -27.38 50.81
CA PRO A 875 5.06 -26.45 51.14
C PRO A 875 5.62 -26.52 52.59
N THR A 876 6.72 -25.81 52.89
CA THR A 876 7.38 -25.66 54.22
C THR A 876 7.81 -24.20 54.52
N PRO A 877 8.11 -23.79 55.78
CA PRO A 877 7.59 -22.52 56.32
C PRO A 877 8.53 -21.30 56.48
N ARG A 878 7.87 -20.14 56.57
CA ARG A 878 8.33 -18.76 56.85
C ARG A 878 8.72 -18.51 58.33
N PRO A 879 9.71 -17.64 58.64
CA PRO A 879 9.85 -16.99 59.95
C PRO A 879 9.02 -15.69 60.06
N THR A 880 8.47 -15.41 61.24
CA THR A 880 7.42 -14.38 61.45
C THR A 880 7.94 -13.01 61.91
N SER A 881 7.28 -11.94 61.45
CA SER A 881 7.18 -10.65 62.17
C SER A 881 5.70 -10.32 62.47
N THR A 882 5.46 -9.60 63.55
CA THR A 882 4.13 -9.32 64.15
C THR A 882 3.50 -8.01 63.63
N PRO A 883 2.15 -7.87 63.67
CA PRO A 883 1.47 -6.72 63.08
C PRO A 883 1.45 -5.48 64.00
N ALA A 884 1.59 -4.30 63.38
CA ALA A 884 1.28 -3.02 64.00
C ALA A 884 -0.25 -2.78 64.01
N PRO A 885 -0.80 -1.97 64.95
CA PRO A 885 -2.24 -1.72 65.04
C PRO A 885 -2.74 -0.78 63.92
N PRO A 886 -4.01 -0.90 63.49
CA PRO A 886 -4.59 0.01 62.52
C PRO A 886 -4.78 1.41 63.12
N PRO A 887 -4.37 2.49 62.43
CA PRO A 887 -4.72 3.85 62.84
C PRO A 887 -6.24 4.06 62.71
N THR A 888 -6.82 4.74 63.69
CA THR A 888 -8.27 4.95 63.78
C THR A 888 -8.78 5.93 62.74
N TYR A 889 -9.88 5.57 62.06
CA TYR A 889 -10.67 6.51 61.25
C TYR A 889 -11.01 7.76 62.05
N THR A 890 -10.56 8.91 61.55
CA THR A 890 -11.04 10.24 61.97
C THR A 890 -12.06 10.68 60.91
N PRO A 891 -13.26 11.15 61.28
CA PRO A 891 -14.32 11.46 60.31
C PRO A 891 -13.95 12.65 59.42
N LEU A 892 -14.51 12.66 58.20
CA LEU A 892 -14.34 13.75 57.24
C LEU A 892 -14.71 15.12 57.86
N PRO A 893 -14.00 16.20 57.52
CA PRO A 893 -14.53 17.54 57.71
C PRO A 893 -15.81 17.70 56.89
N THR A 894 -16.87 18.23 57.50
CA THR A 894 -18.16 18.42 56.83
C THR A 894 -18.05 19.45 55.71
N TYR A 895 -18.50 19.08 54.50
CA TYR A 895 -18.67 20.00 53.38
C TYR A 895 -19.53 21.19 53.81
N THR A 896 -18.99 22.39 53.67
CA THR A 896 -19.77 23.63 53.76
C THR A 896 -20.33 23.93 52.37
N PRO A 897 -21.65 24.10 52.20
CA PRO A 897 -22.24 24.27 50.88
C PRO A 897 -21.84 25.61 50.25
N LEU A 898 -21.38 25.57 48.99
CA LEU A 898 -21.23 26.77 48.16
C LEU A 898 -22.61 27.39 47.83
N PRO A 899 -22.67 28.70 47.51
CA PRO A 899 -23.94 29.41 47.36
C PRO A 899 -24.74 28.96 46.13
N THR A 900 -26.06 28.92 46.29
CA THR A 900 -27.02 28.53 45.26
C THR A 900 -27.11 29.57 44.14
N TYR A 901 -26.89 29.15 42.89
CA TYR A 901 -27.23 29.96 41.72
C TYR A 901 -28.74 30.07 41.53
N THR A 902 -29.21 31.27 41.18
CA THR A 902 -30.62 31.56 40.87
C THR A 902 -30.89 31.52 39.36
N PRO A 903 -31.98 30.88 38.88
CA PRO A 903 -32.29 30.81 37.46
C PRO A 903 -32.94 32.10 36.92
N PHE A 904 -32.64 32.43 35.66
CA PHE A 904 -33.41 33.40 34.88
C PHE A 904 -34.46 32.70 33.99
N PRO A 905 -35.59 33.37 33.64
CA PRO A 905 -36.81 32.67 33.25
C PRO A 905 -36.96 32.37 31.75
N THR A 906 -37.69 31.29 31.47
CA THR A 906 -38.23 30.95 30.15
C THR A 906 -39.41 31.84 29.74
N ASN A 907 -39.66 31.95 28.44
CA ASN A 907 -40.91 32.48 27.87
C ASN A 907 -41.36 31.60 26.69
N THR A 908 -42.67 31.34 26.60
CA THR A 908 -43.33 30.57 25.53
C THR A 908 -44.41 31.44 24.82
N PRO A 909 -44.86 31.06 23.60
CA PRO A 909 -45.33 32.04 22.61
C PRO A 909 -46.82 32.38 22.62
N VAL A 910 -47.19 33.43 21.87
CA VAL A 910 -48.58 33.88 21.60
C VAL A 910 -48.78 34.16 20.08
N PRO A 911 -49.90 33.78 19.44
CA PRO A 911 -50.10 33.77 17.97
C PRO A 911 -50.82 35.03 17.37
N PRO A 912 -51.04 35.14 16.03
CA PRO A 912 -51.08 36.44 15.31
C PRO A 912 -52.43 36.90 14.71
N THR A 913 -52.51 38.17 14.25
CA THR A 913 -53.40 38.77 13.20
C THR A 913 -53.12 40.30 13.10
N ALA A 914 -53.44 41.10 12.06
CA ALA A 914 -53.52 40.91 10.59
C ALA A 914 -53.75 42.26 9.84
N THR A 915 -53.07 42.46 8.67
CA THR A 915 -53.40 43.40 7.53
C THR A 915 -53.57 44.93 7.82
N PRO A 916 -53.68 45.85 6.80
CA PRO A 916 -53.63 45.73 5.33
C PRO A 916 -52.67 46.70 4.57
N THR A 917 -52.44 46.42 3.27
CA THR A 917 -51.87 47.33 2.23
C THR A 917 -52.94 48.32 1.70
N PRO A 918 -52.59 49.48 1.08
CA PRO A 918 -52.53 49.52 -0.41
C PRO A 918 -51.65 50.61 -1.09
N GLY A 919 -51.25 50.37 -2.36
CA GLY A 919 -51.09 51.43 -3.39
C GLY A 919 -49.66 51.88 -3.81
N GLY A 920 -49.38 51.83 -5.13
CA GLY A 920 -48.28 52.56 -5.81
C GLY A 920 -48.76 53.92 -6.37
N PRO A 921 -48.09 54.59 -7.35
CA PRO A 921 -47.08 54.11 -8.34
C PRO A 921 -45.71 54.88 -8.17
N THR A 922 -44.68 54.92 -9.06
CA THR A 922 -44.67 55.04 -10.54
C THR A 922 -43.28 54.78 -11.19
N ALA A 923 -43.28 54.09 -12.34
CA ALA A 923 -42.34 54.09 -13.48
C ALA A 923 -40.79 54.12 -13.33
N THR A 924 -40.16 53.03 -13.78
CA THR A 924 -38.88 52.99 -14.51
C THR A 924 -38.98 53.74 -15.86
N PRO A 925 -37.86 54.15 -16.51
CA PRO A 925 -37.25 53.24 -17.50
C PRO A 925 -35.70 53.26 -17.59
N THR A 926 -35.17 52.21 -18.23
CA THR A 926 -33.74 51.96 -18.51
C THR A 926 -33.09 52.99 -19.44
N ALA A 927 -31.77 53.20 -19.32
CA ALA A 927 -30.97 53.93 -20.29
C ALA A 927 -29.61 53.26 -20.57
N THR A 928 -29.39 52.85 -21.82
CA THR A 928 -28.09 52.50 -22.41
C THR A 928 -27.96 53.20 -23.75
N PRO A 929 -26.93 54.05 -23.94
CA PRO A 929 -26.27 54.09 -25.26
C PRO A 929 -24.76 54.46 -25.22
N THR A 930 -23.97 53.73 -26.00
CA THR A 930 -22.85 54.29 -26.81
C THR A 930 -23.43 54.98 -28.06
N PRO A 931 -22.73 55.89 -28.81
CA PRO A 931 -21.28 55.86 -29.09
C PRO A 931 -20.57 57.24 -29.17
N GLY A 932 -19.27 57.26 -29.52
CA GLY A 932 -18.58 58.48 -29.97
C GLY A 932 -17.05 58.46 -29.99
N GLY A 933 -16.42 57.98 -31.08
CA GLY A 933 -15.03 58.33 -31.42
C GLY A 933 -14.93 59.74 -32.05
N PRO A 934 -13.72 60.26 -32.38
CA PRO A 934 -12.87 59.60 -33.38
C PRO A 934 -11.32 59.74 -33.26
N THR A 935 -10.62 58.75 -33.82
CA THR A 935 -9.43 58.85 -34.70
C THR A 935 -8.20 59.71 -34.30
N ALA A 936 -7.05 59.06 -34.04
CA ALA A 936 -5.80 59.25 -34.81
C ALA A 936 -4.68 58.22 -34.48
N THR A 937 -4.47 57.24 -35.35
CA THR A 937 -3.19 56.50 -35.59
C THR A 937 -2.22 57.40 -36.41
N PRO A 938 -0.96 57.04 -36.83
CA PRO A 938 -0.35 55.70 -36.95
C PRO A 938 1.19 55.51 -36.68
N THR A 939 1.63 54.25 -36.56
CA THR A 939 2.93 53.65 -37.06
C THR A 939 4.29 54.18 -36.50
N SER A 940 5.43 53.47 -36.63
CA SER A 940 5.76 52.33 -37.52
C SER A 940 6.67 51.24 -36.93
N THR A 941 6.37 49.99 -37.28
CA THR A 941 7.29 48.84 -37.44
C THR A 941 8.44 49.16 -38.43
N PRO A 942 9.58 48.41 -38.47
CA PRO A 942 9.58 47.00 -38.89
C PRO A 942 10.58 46.03 -38.23
N THR A 943 10.23 44.74 -38.34
CA THR A 943 11.06 43.52 -38.31
C THR A 943 12.07 43.45 -39.49
N PRO A 944 12.92 42.40 -39.67
CA PRO A 944 13.08 41.14 -38.92
C PRO A 944 14.53 40.76 -38.52
N GLY A 945 14.69 39.72 -37.68
CA GLY A 945 15.95 38.96 -37.57
C GLY A 945 16.09 38.09 -36.31
N GLY A 946 16.04 36.77 -36.45
CA GLY A 946 16.64 35.80 -35.51
C GLY A 946 17.91 35.16 -36.11
N PRO A 947 18.50 34.08 -35.54
CA PRO A 947 17.94 33.23 -34.47
C PRO A 947 18.97 32.72 -33.39
N THR A 948 18.47 31.86 -32.48
CA THR A 948 19.19 30.73 -31.82
C THR A 948 20.02 30.94 -30.52
N ALA A 949 19.48 30.37 -29.43
CA ALA A 949 20.12 29.63 -28.31
C ALA A 949 20.90 30.32 -27.15
N THR A 950 20.38 30.06 -25.93
CA THR A 950 21.06 29.69 -24.66
C THR A 950 22.02 30.65 -23.95
N PRO A 951 21.78 30.93 -22.65
CA PRO A 951 22.79 31.31 -21.68
C PRO A 951 23.03 30.21 -20.61
N THR A 952 24.22 29.59 -20.63
CA THR A 952 24.79 28.89 -19.46
C THR A 952 25.62 29.90 -18.64
N SER A 953 25.77 29.69 -17.32
CA SER A 953 26.17 30.72 -16.35
C SER A 953 27.68 30.85 -16.04
N THR A 954 28.06 31.95 -15.35
CA THR A 954 29.38 32.32 -14.75
C THR A 954 30.55 32.69 -15.71
N PRO A 955 31.60 33.48 -15.30
CA PRO A 955 31.85 34.20 -14.02
C PRO A 955 32.42 35.66 -14.05
N ILE A 956 32.12 36.46 -12.98
CA ILE A 956 32.94 37.34 -12.07
C ILE A 956 34.36 37.82 -12.55
N PRO A 957 34.91 39.08 -12.31
CA PRO A 957 34.72 40.11 -11.23
C PRO A 957 34.67 41.60 -11.77
N PRO A 958 35.16 42.74 -11.14
CA PRO A 958 35.52 43.10 -9.74
C PRO A 958 35.01 44.45 -9.13
N THR A 959 34.73 44.42 -7.80
CA THR A 959 35.04 45.42 -6.73
C THR A 959 34.49 46.87 -6.68
N ALA A 960 33.67 47.14 -5.65
CA ALA A 960 33.87 48.23 -4.66
C ALA A 960 33.16 47.87 -3.31
N THR A 961 33.70 48.29 -2.15
CA THR A 961 33.39 47.70 -0.81
C THR A 961 32.48 48.57 0.08
N PRO A 962 31.54 47.99 0.86
CA PRO A 962 30.76 48.71 1.87
C PRO A 962 31.49 48.89 3.21
N ILE A 963 30.99 49.80 4.06
CA ILE A 963 31.50 50.11 5.42
C ILE A 963 30.54 49.50 6.47
N PRO A 964 31.03 48.86 7.55
CA PRO A 964 30.18 48.22 8.55
C PRO A 964 29.50 49.22 9.50
N SER A 965 28.30 48.88 9.97
CA SER A 965 27.58 49.59 11.04
C SER A 965 28.00 49.07 12.42
N THR A 966 27.99 49.93 13.42
CA THR A 966 28.39 49.62 14.80
C THR A 966 27.33 48.82 15.56
N ALA A 967 27.76 47.82 16.33
CA ALA A 967 26.90 47.06 17.24
C ALA A 967 26.57 47.82 18.54
N THR A 968 25.40 47.53 19.11
CA THR A 968 25.02 47.91 20.48
C THR A 968 25.64 46.91 21.48
N PRO A 969 26.21 47.35 22.62
CA PRO A 969 26.84 46.43 23.57
C PRO A 969 25.82 45.66 24.42
N THR A 970 26.06 44.36 24.57
CA THR A 970 25.42 43.46 25.56
C THR A 970 25.82 43.90 26.99
N PRO A 971 24.92 43.84 27.99
CA PRO A 971 25.28 44.11 29.38
C PRO A 971 26.24 43.04 29.93
N THR A 972 27.27 43.48 30.67
CA THR A 972 28.19 42.58 31.38
C THR A 972 27.49 42.00 32.64
N PRO A 973 27.49 40.68 32.87
CA PRO A 973 27.01 40.10 34.11
C PRO A 973 27.77 40.63 35.34
N ALA A 974 27.04 40.89 36.43
CA ALA A 974 27.63 41.16 37.73
C ALA A 974 27.89 39.83 38.48
N CYS A 975 28.83 39.83 39.42
CA CYS A 975 29.17 38.63 40.18
C CYS A 975 28.05 38.23 41.15
N GLY A 976 27.76 36.93 41.19
CA GLY A 976 26.65 36.29 41.87
C GLY A 976 26.40 34.91 41.24
N GLU A 977 25.18 34.41 41.35
CA GLU A 977 24.73 33.21 40.61
C GLU A 977 24.96 33.35 39.10
N VAL A 978 25.47 32.29 38.46
CA VAL A 978 25.66 32.22 36.99
C VAL A 978 24.87 31.08 36.32
N ILE A 979 24.35 30.12 37.09
CA ILE A 979 23.38 29.13 36.59
C ILE A 979 22.02 29.81 36.44
N GLN A 980 21.47 29.80 35.23
CA GLN A 980 20.10 30.21 34.96
C GLN A 980 19.18 28.99 35.09
N ASN A 981 18.03 29.14 35.77
CA ASN A 981 17.03 28.08 35.95
C ASN A 981 17.63 26.77 36.51
N GLY A 982 18.52 26.89 37.50
CA GLY A 982 19.11 25.71 38.18
C GLY A 982 18.15 25.03 39.15
N ASP A 983 17.05 25.69 39.50
CA ASP A 983 15.88 25.14 40.21
C ASP A 983 14.86 24.50 39.25
N PHE A 984 15.11 24.50 37.93
CA PHE A 984 14.31 23.85 36.88
C PHE A 984 12.82 24.26 36.75
N GLU A 985 12.27 25.06 37.68
CA GLU A 985 10.88 25.52 37.73
C GLU A 985 10.39 26.31 36.51
N GLN A 986 11.29 26.72 35.60
CA GLN A 986 10.95 27.34 34.31
C GLN A 986 10.98 26.34 33.13
N GLY A 987 11.01 25.03 33.42
CA GLY A 987 11.10 23.94 32.44
C GLY A 987 12.47 23.93 31.74
N HIS A 988 12.50 23.53 30.47
CA HIS A 988 13.70 23.41 29.61
C HIS A 988 14.46 24.74 29.31
N VAL A 989 14.17 25.83 30.03
CA VAL A 989 14.76 27.14 29.78
C VAL A 989 16.22 27.20 30.25
N ALA A 990 17.08 27.77 29.42
CA ALA A 990 18.52 28.00 29.62
C ALA A 990 19.44 26.75 29.70
N TRP A 991 18.90 25.56 29.91
CA TRP A 991 19.62 24.31 29.72
C TRP A 991 19.46 23.75 28.30
N VAL A 992 20.27 22.76 27.97
CA VAL A 992 20.17 21.94 26.76
C VAL A 992 20.27 20.48 27.18
N GLU A 993 19.38 19.66 26.59
CA GLU A 993 19.14 18.27 26.95
C GLU A 993 19.45 17.39 25.73
N ASP A 994 20.10 16.25 25.97
CA ASP A 994 20.61 15.32 24.97
C ASP A 994 20.55 13.91 25.57
N SER A 995 19.37 13.27 25.47
CA SER A 995 19.07 11.93 25.98
C SER A 995 19.22 10.87 24.89
N ALA A 996 19.95 9.78 25.18
CA ALA A 996 20.12 8.66 24.24
C ALA A 996 18.82 7.88 23.99
N GLY A 997 17.97 7.76 25.03
CA GLY A 997 16.62 7.20 24.94
C GLY A 997 15.58 8.19 24.40
N GLY A 998 15.92 9.48 24.30
CA GLY A 998 15.03 10.54 23.83
C GLY A 998 14.00 11.01 24.87
N TYR A 999 14.29 10.82 26.16
CA TYR A 999 13.46 11.32 27.25
C TYR A 999 13.75 12.80 27.55
N ASP A 1000 12.75 13.54 28.02
CA ASP A 1000 12.95 14.87 28.59
C ASP A 1000 13.66 14.72 29.95
N ILE A 1001 14.84 15.34 30.08
CA ILE A 1001 15.66 15.26 31.30
C ILE A 1001 15.07 16.22 32.34
N ILE A 1002 14.74 17.45 31.94
CA ILE A 1002 14.05 18.40 32.81
C ILE A 1002 12.55 18.06 32.84
N THR A 1003 12.08 17.55 33.97
CA THR A 1003 10.75 16.95 34.12
C THR A 1003 10.11 17.27 35.47
N ASN A 1004 8.78 17.23 35.54
CA ASN A 1004 8.00 17.34 36.78
C ASN A 1004 7.35 16.01 37.22
N GLU A 1005 7.69 14.90 36.54
CA GLU A 1005 7.12 13.57 36.83
C GLU A 1005 7.76 12.90 38.06
N TRP A 1006 8.98 13.30 38.43
CA TRP A 1006 9.65 12.79 39.63
C TRP A 1006 8.99 13.32 40.92
N SER A 1007 8.71 12.44 41.88
CA SER A 1007 8.03 12.84 43.12
C SER A 1007 8.51 12.08 44.37
N PRO A 1008 8.92 12.78 45.45
CA PRO A 1008 8.97 14.24 45.61
C PRO A 1008 10.27 14.87 45.04
N PRO A 1009 10.18 16.05 44.37
CA PRO A 1009 11.36 16.89 44.13
C PRO A 1009 11.97 17.38 45.46
N TYR A 1010 13.18 17.92 45.43
CA TYR A 1010 13.76 18.56 46.62
C TYR A 1010 13.10 19.91 46.91
N GLN A 1011 12.86 20.70 45.87
CA GLN A 1011 12.15 21.97 45.93
C GLN A 1011 11.24 22.14 44.70
N GLY A 1012 10.13 22.88 44.84
CA GLY A 1012 9.27 23.20 43.70
C GLY A 1012 8.45 22.00 43.18
N ALA A 1013 8.48 21.80 41.87
CA ALA A 1013 7.76 20.77 41.13
C ALA A 1013 8.61 20.11 40.02
N TRP A 1014 9.70 20.73 39.56
CA TRP A 1014 10.58 20.22 38.49
C TRP A 1014 11.94 19.76 39.02
N VAL A 1015 12.57 18.84 38.29
CA VAL A 1015 13.93 18.31 38.52
C VAL A 1015 14.62 18.09 37.16
N ALA A 1016 15.89 17.71 37.17
CA ALA A 1016 16.55 17.08 36.03
C ALA A 1016 16.88 15.60 36.32
N TRP A 1017 16.22 14.67 35.65
CA TRP A 1017 16.36 13.21 35.81
C TRP A 1017 17.17 12.63 34.65
N LEU A 1018 18.32 12.03 34.95
CA LEU A 1018 19.19 11.33 34.01
C LEU A 1018 19.19 9.83 34.35
N GLY A 1019 19.28 8.94 33.35
CA GLY A 1019 19.16 7.50 33.53
C GLY A 1019 17.70 7.04 33.71
N GLY A 1020 17.47 5.99 34.49
CA GLY A 1020 16.16 5.39 34.73
C GLY A 1020 15.68 4.39 33.66
N TYR A 1021 16.51 4.11 32.65
CA TYR A 1021 16.31 3.09 31.61
C TYR A 1021 17.64 2.38 31.32
N ASP A 1022 17.61 1.21 30.68
CA ASP A 1022 18.82 0.42 30.36
C ASP A 1022 19.60 1.08 29.18
N ASN A 1023 20.93 1.11 29.26
CA ASN A 1023 21.87 1.68 28.26
C ASN A 1023 21.74 3.20 28.02
N ALA A 1024 21.46 3.97 29.07
CA ALA A 1024 21.37 5.42 29.00
C ALA A 1024 22.73 6.09 28.71
N ASP A 1025 22.67 7.24 28.05
CA ASP A 1025 23.76 8.21 27.87
C ASP A 1025 23.13 9.60 27.76
N ASP A 1026 22.61 10.07 28.89
CA ASP A 1026 21.86 11.32 29.01
C ASP A 1026 22.79 12.47 29.40
N ARG A 1027 22.58 13.64 28.81
CA ARG A 1027 23.46 14.80 29.00
C ARG A 1027 22.64 16.08 29.19
N LEU A 1028 22.97 16.82 30.23
CA LEU A 1028 22.35 18.11 30.57
C LEU A 1028 23.45 19.17 30.66
N TYR A 1029 23.34 20.25 29.88
CA TYR A 1029 24.39 21.28 29.86
C TYR A 1029 23.89 22.71 29.66
N GLN A 1030 24.67 23.68 30.15
CA GLN A 1030 24.39 25.10 30.03
C GLN A 1030 25.68 25.88 29.71
N LEU A 1031 25.57 26.89 28.85
CA LEU A 1031 26.64 27.84 28.57
C LEU A 1031 26.59 29.00 29.59
N ILE A 1032 27.64 29.14 30.40
CA ILE A 1032 27.74 30.17 31.44
C ILE A 1032 28.94 31.09 31.20
N HIS A 1033 28.75 32.39 31.46
CA HIS A 1033 29.82 33.39 31.40
C HIS A 1033 30.46 33.57 32.77
N ILE A 1034 31.76 33.28 32.91
CA ILE A 1034 32.47 33.47 34.18
C ILE A 1034 32.99 34.92 34.25
N PRO A 1035 32.59 35.76 35.23
CA PRO A 1035 33.07 37.13 35.34
C PRO A 1035 34.60 37.24 35.42
N ALA A 1036 35.19 38.19 34.71
CA ALA A 1036 36.65 38.42 34.66
C ALA A 1036 37.31 38.83 36.00
N SER A 1037 36.53 39.02 37.07
CA SER A 1037 36.99 39.27 38.44
C SER A 1037 36.74 38.11 39.41
N ALA A 1038 36.29 36.95 38.92
CA ALA A 1038 36.11 35.74 39.73
C ALA A 1038 37.40 35.38 40.50
N GLN A 1039 37.27 34.84 41.70
CA GLN A 1039 38.38 34.29 42.47
C GLN A 1039 38.54 32.79 42.24
N ASP A 1040 39.60 32.22 42.78
CA ASP A 1040 39.76 30.77 42.89
C ASP A 1040 38.92 30.22 44.06
N ASN A 1041 38.67 28.90 44.07
CA ASN A 1041 37.79 28.24 45.04
C ASN A 1041 36.35 28.77 45.00
N GLN A 1042 35.74 28.71 43.80
CA GLN A 1042 34.29 28.77 43.68
C GLN A 1042 33.70 27.42 44.08
N THR A 1043 32.41 27.40 44.45
CA THR A 1043 31.73 26.17 44.84
C THR A 1043 30.47 26.01 44.00
N LEU A 1044 30.34 24.86 43.33
CA LEU A 1044 29.09 24.42 42.72
C LEU A 1044 28.34 23.57 43.75
N GLU A 1045 27.06 23.88 43.95
CA GLU A 1045 26.16 23.14 44.83
C GLU A 1045 24.96 22.61 44.02
N PHE A 1046 24.50 21.40 44.32
CA PHE A 1046 23.27 20.83 43.75
C PHE A 1046 22.77 19.70 44.65
N TYR A 1047 21.46 19.45 44.65
CA TYR A 1047 20.88 18.29 45.30
C TYR A 1047 20.83 17.11 44.33
N LEU A 1048 21.21 15.93 44.80
CA LEU A 1048 21.19 14.67 44.07
C LEU A 1048 20.39 13.62 44.85
N TYR A 1049 19.41 13.03 44.20
CA TYR A 1049 18.77 11.77 44.59
C TYR A 1049 19.28 10.66 43.67
N VAL A 1050 19.56 9.48 44.21
CA VAL A 1050 19.88 8.29 43.41
C VAL A 1050 18.95 7.15 43.83
N GLU A 1051 18.29 6.53 42.85
CA GLU A 1051 17.52 5.31 43.04
C GLU A 1051 17.99 4.25 42.04
N THR A 1052 18.57 3.17 42.54
CA THR A 1052 19.13 2.08 41.72
C THR A 1052 18.48 0.75 42.06
N ASP A 1053 18.19 -0.04 41.02
CA ASP A 1053 17.83 -1.46 41.15
C ASP A 1053 19.07 -2.35 41.39
N GLU A 1054 20.29 -1.80 41.30
CA GLU A 1054 21.50 -2.57 41.60
C GLU A 1054 21.61 -2.97 43.08
N THR A 1055 22.15 -4.17 43.26
CA THR A 1055 22.45 -4.78 44.56
C THR A 1055 23.93 -5.13 44.72
N SER A 1056 24.74 -4.83 43.70
CA SER A 1056 26.18 -4.91 43.67
C SER A 1056 26.86 -3.82 44.53
N PRO A 1057 28.00 -4.12 45.17
CA PRO A 1057 28.89 -3.09 45.75
C PRO A 1057 29.85 -2.48 44.71
N THR A 1058 29.80 -2.93 43.46
CA THR A 1058 30.54 -2.37 42.32
C THR A 1058 29.60 -1.43 41.58
N PRO A 1059 30.00 -0.19 41.28
CA PRO A 1059 29.19 0.67 40.42
C PRO A 1059 29.17 0.11 39.01
N TYR A 1060 28.00 0.13 38.39
CA TYR A 1060 27.81 -0.18 36.97
C TYR A 1060 27.18 1.00 36.23
N ASP A 1061 26.37 1.79 36.94
CA ASP A 1061 25.81 3.04 36.45
C ASP A 1061 26.58 4.23 37.07
N GLU A 1062 26.85 5.25 36.26
CA GLU A 1062 27.70 6.37 36.67
C GLU A 1062 27.13 7.72 36.22
N LEU A 1063 27.06 8.67 37.17
CA LEU A 1063 26.83 10.09 36.89
C LEU A 1063 28.18 10.83 36.96
N TYR A 1064 28.42 11.76 36.04
CA TYR A 1064 29.58 12.65 36.14
C TYR A 1064 29.31 14.09 35.70
N LEU A 1065 30.13 14.99 36.25
CA LEU A 1065 30.16 16.42 35.97
C LEU A 1065 31.47 16.77 35.26
N GLN A 1066 31.41 17.55 34.18
CA GLN A 1066 32.60 18.05 33.48
C GLN A 1066 32.39 19.45 32.89
N PHE A 1067 33.47 20.24 32.84
CA PHE A 1067 33.47 21.59 32.25
C PHE A 1067 34.18 21.60 30.89
N PHE A 1068 33.68 22.40 29.94
CA PHE A 1068 34.23 22.52 28.58
C PHE A 1068 34.34 23.98 28.13
N ASP A 1069 35.29 24.28 27.24
CA ASP A 1069 35.34 25.59 26.59
C ASP A 1069 34.23 25.76 25.54
N SER A 1070 34.09 26.98 25.00
CA SER A 1070 33.12 27.29 23.94
C SER A 1070 33.37 26.55 22.60
N SER A 1071 34.42 25.74 22.51
CA SER A 1071 34.76 24.86 21.39
C SER A 1071 34.68 23.36 21.75
N TRP A 1072 34.07 23.03 22.90
CA TRP A 1072 33.92 21.67 23.44
C TRP A 1072 35.22 20.92 23.80
N ASN A 1073 36.33 21.64 24.05
CA ASN A 1073 37.51 21.02 24.67
C ASN A 1073 37.29 20.90 26.19
N PRO A 1074 37.57 19.75 26.83
CA PRO A 1074 37.42 19.61 28.28
C PRO A 1074 38.42 20.50 29.03
N LEU A 1075 37.90 21.24 30.01
CA LEU A 1075 38.65 22.14 30.90
C LEU A 1075 38.98 21.49 32.25
N SER A 1076 38.31 20.39 32.59
CA SER A 1076 38.58 19.54 33.75
C SER A 1076 38.61 18.07 33.33
N ASP A 1077 39.22 17.22 34.16
CA ASP A 1077 38.87 15.79 34.18
C ASP A 1077 37.39 15.62 34.61
N PRO A 1078 36.71 14.51 34.29
CA PRO A 1078 35.36 14.25 34.75
C PRO A 1078 35.31 13.99 36.26
N ILE A 1079 34.33 14.58 36.94
CA ILE A 1079 34.07 14.42 38.38
C ILE A 1079 32.96 13.38 38.53
N TRP A 1080 33.36 12.14 38.84
CA TRP A 1080 32.49 10.97 38.92
C TRP A 1080 31.74 10.87 40.26
N ILE A 1081 30.48 10.43 40.20
CA ILE A 1081 29.56 10.25 41.32
C ILE A 1081 28.91 8.87 41.15
N ALA A 1082 29.30 7.91 42.00
CA ALA A 1082 28.92 6.51 41.86
C ALA A 1082 27.60 6.17 42.55
N ASP A 1083 26.79 5.34 41.88
CA ASP A 1083 25.50 4.78 42.32
C ASP A 1083 25.48 4.32 43.80
N ASN A 1084 26.54 3.65 44.25
CA ASN A 1084 26.64 2.93 45.52
C ASN A 1084 26.94 3.81 46.74
N THR A 1085 27.01 5.14 46.58
CA THR A 1085 27.50 6.07 47.62
C THR A 1085 26.41 6.77 48.42
N THR A 1086 25.18 6.87 47.91
CA THR A 1086 24.10 7.70 48.48
C THR A 1086 23.04 6.90 49.23
N PRO A 1087 22.72 7.23 50.51
CA PRO A 1087 21.54 6.69 51.19
C PRO A 1087 20.24 7.20 50.55
N MET A 1088 19.20 6.37 50.55
CA MET A 1088 17.85 6.72 50.08
C MET A 1088 17.39 8.11 50.56
N GLY A 1089 17.30 9.06 49.63
CA GLY A 1089 16.92 10.46 49.90
C GLY A 1089 17.79 11.48 49.17
N TRP A 1090 17.31 12.73 49.12
CA TRP A 1090 18.03 13.85 48.55
C TRP A 1090 19.30 14.20 49.35
N THR A 1091 20.44 14.32 48.66
CA THR A 1091 21.75 14.66 49.22
C THR A 1091 22.30 15.94 48.62
N LEU A 1092 22.82 16.87 49.44
CA LEU A 1092 23.53 18.04 48.93
C LEU A 1092 24.94 17.62 48.49
N GLN A 1093 25.25 17.85 47.22
CA GLN A 1093 26.59 17.73 46.65
C GLN A 1093 27.23 19.12 46.59
N THR A 1094 28.51 19.19 46.97
CA THR A 1094 29.28 20.43 47.09
C THR A 1094 30.65 20.23 46.45
N ILE A 1095 30.89 20.87 45.31
CA ILE A 1095 32.08 20.65 44.47
C ILE A 1095 32.98 21.89 44.52
N ASP A 1096 34.17 21.76 45.12
CA ASP A 1096 35.18 22.82 45.22
C ASP A 1096 35.96 23.02 43.91
N LEU A 1097 35.61 24.06 43.17
CA LEU A 1097 36.23 24.44 41.89
C LEU A 1097 37.56 25.19 42.13
N THR A 1098 38.56 24.44 42.60
CA THR A 1098 39.95 24.91 42.76
C THR A 1098 40.63 25.05 41.40
N GLY A 1099 41.32 26.16 41.12
CA GLY A 1099 41.90 26.47 39.81
C GLY A 1099 40.94 27.15 38.81
N PHE A 1100 39.65 27.29 39.14
CA PHE A 1100 38.61 27.83 38.27
C PHE A 1100 38.79 29.32 37.94
N SER A 1101 39.66 30.05 38.64
CA SER A 1101 40.05 31.42 38.25
C SER A 1101 40.78 31.47 36.89
N THR A 1102 41.28 30.35 36.38
CA THR A 1102 41.92 30.27 35.05
C THR A 1102 40.96 30.51 33.89
N VAL A 1103 39.65 30.29 34.09
CA VAL A 1103 38.59 30.51 33.09
C VAL A 1103 37.84 31.84 33.28
N ALA A 1104 38.30 32.70 34.19
CA ALA A 1104 37.69 34.00 34.43
C ALA A 1104 37.70 34.90 33.18
N GLY A 1105 36.53 35.41 32.81
CA GLY A 1105 36.29 36.22 31.62
C GLY A 1105 35.94 35.42 30.36
N GLN A 1106 35.70 34.11 30.48
CA GLN A 1106 35.40 33.22 29.35
C GLN A 1106 33.97 32.64 29.46
N ASP A 1107 33.43 32.24 28.32
CA ASP A 1107 32.19 31.46 28.22
C ASP A 1107 32.55 29.97 28.21
N ILE A 1108 31.96 29.19 29.12
CA ILE A 1108 32.21 27.75 29.30
C ILE A 1108 30.91 26.97 29.40
N TYR A 1109 30.92 25.70 28.98
CA TYR A 1109 29.83 24.78 29.28
C TYR A 1109 30.06 24.06 30.61
N ILE A 1110 29.02 24.00 31.43
CA ILE A 1110 28.88 22.99 32.49
C ILE A 1110 28.03 21.84 31.94
N ARG A 1111 28.46 20.58 32.08
CA ARG A 1111 27.70 19.38 31.68
C ARG A 1111 27.63 18.35 32.80
N PHE A 1112 26.41 17.91 33.11
CA PHE A 1112 26.13 16.65 33.79
C PHE A 1112 25.88 15.56 32.75
N GLN A 1113 26.30 14.34 33.02
CA GLN A 1113 26.05 13.18 32.16
C GLN A 1113 25.83 11.92 32.99
N GLY A 1114 24.70 11.25 32.77
CA GLY A 1114 24.36 9.98 33.40
C GLY A 1114 24.40 8.85 32.37
N THR A 1115 25.07 7.75 32.72
CA THR A 1115 25.16 6.56 31.87
C THR A 1115 24.79 5.31 32.66
N THR A 1116 24.02 4.40 32.05
CA THR A 1116 23.62 3.12 32.66
C THR A 1116 24.04 1.91 31.82
N ASP A 1117 24.14 0.76 32.49
CA ASP A 1117 24.41 -0.58 31.94
C ASP A 1117 23.17 -1.16 31.22
N GLY A 1118 23.31 -2.33 30.58
CA GLY A 1118 22.23 -3.03 29.89
C GLY A 1118 21.21 -3.74 30.79
N SER A 1119 21.29 -3.61 32.12
CA SER A 1119 20.29 -4.11 33.07
C SER A 1119 20.42 -3.50 34.47
N LEU A 1120 19.29 -3.38 35.19
CA LEU A 1120 19.17 -2.88 36.59
C LEU A 1120 19.40 -1.37 36.74
N VAL A 1121 18.43 -0.61 36.23
CA VAL A 1121 18.50 0.84 36.03
C VAL A 1121 18.81 1.66 37.28
N THR A 1122 19.61 2.72 37.09
CA THR A 1122 19.82 3.79 38.07
C THR A 1122 19.25 5.12 37.58
N ASN A 1123 18.53 5.77 38.48
CA ASN A 1123 17.95 7.11 38.34
C ASN A 1123 18.88 8.11 39.03
N PHE A 1124 19.41 9.08 38.29
CA PHE A 1124 20.25 10.16 38.81
C PHE A 1124 19.49 11.49 38.69
N VAL A 1125 18.92 11.97 39.80
CA VAL A 1125 17.98 13.09 39.78
C VAL A 1125 18.56 14.30 40.48
N LEU A 1126 18.64 15.42 39.76
CA LEU A 1126 19.26 16.68 40.15
C LEU A 1126 18.20 17.75 40.44
N ASP A 1127 18.43 18.57 41.46
CA ASP A 1127 17.58 19.71 41.82
C ASP A 1127 18.42 20.84 42.46
N VAL A 1128 17.96 22.09 42.35
CA VAL A 1128 18.58 23.34 42.86
C VAL A 1128 20.10 23.43 42.60
N VAL A 1129 20.50 23.40 41.33
CA VAL A 1129 21.88 23.63 40.87
C VAL A 1129 22.26 25.12 41.00
N SER A 1130 23.36 25.43 41.68
CA SER A 1130 23.80 26.81 41.97
C SER A 1130 25.33 26.95 41.88
N LEU A 1131 25.81 27.99 41.21
CA LEU A 1131 27.23 28.39 41.15
C LEU A 1131 27.36 29.89 41.44
N ASN A 1132 27.44 30.23 42.73
CA ASN A 1132 27.55 31.62 43.18
C ASN A 1132 28.99 32.14 43.10
N ILE A 1133 29.31 32.87 42.02
CA ILE A 1133 30.67 33.38 41.76
C ILE A 1133 31.05 34.56 42.67
N VAL A 1134 32.00 34.31 43.57
CA VAL A 1134 32.63 35.32 44.43
C VAL A 1134 33.77 36.03 43.67
N CYS A 1135 33.68 37.36 43.57
CA CYS A 1135 34.68 38.19 42.88
C CYS A 1135 35.59 38.99 43.80
N GLY A 1136 36.85 39.14 43.37
CA GLY A 1136 37.85 39.99 44.01
C GLY A 1136 37.78 41.45 43.52
N ALA A 1137 38.29 42.38 44.33
CA ALA A 1137 38.23 43.82 44.06
C ALA A 1137 39.27 44.31 43.02
N GLY A 1138 39.19 43.80 41.80
CA GLY A 1138 39.73 44.42 40.59
C GLY A 1138 41.21 44.19 40.26
N GLY A 1139 41.45 43.55 39.10
CA GLY A 1139 42.73 43.53 38.38
C GLY A 1139 42.46 43.49 36.87
N PRO A 1140 43.32 44.08 36.01
CA PRO A 1140 43.12 44.07 34.56
C PRO A 1140 43.39 42.68 33.95
N PRO A 1141 42.71 42.31 32.85
CA PRO A 1141 42.75 40.95 32.30
C PRO A 1141 44.13 40.55 31.74
N ALA A 1142 44.47 39.27 31.91
CA ALA A 1142 45.64 38.65 31.30
C ALA A 1142 45.40 38.32 29.81
N GLY A 1143 46.48 38.20 29.04
CA GLY A 1143 46.42 37.79 27.62
C GLY A 1143 46.15 36.29 27.46
N PRO A 1144 45.74 35.85 26.24
CA PRO A 1144 45.29 34.48 26.00
C PRO A 1144 46.42 33.45 26.21
N PRO A 1145 46.17 32.35 26.94
CA PRO A 1145 47.08 31.23 27.00
C PRO A 1145 47.08 30.43 25.69
N HIS A 1146 48.14 29.66 25.50
CA HIS A 1146 48.37 28.70 24.41
C HIS A 1146 48.78 27.36 25.06
N ILE A 1147 48.77 26.26 24.28
CA ILE A 1147 49.52 25.00 24.54
C ILE A 1147 48.91 24.15 25.70
N GLN A 1148 48.83 22.80 25.68
CA GLN A 1148 49.30 21.76 24.73
C GLN A 1148 48.37 20.53 24.71
N VAL A 1149 48.59 19.60 23.77
CA VAL A 1149 47.99 18.25 23.75
C VAL A 1149 48.98 17.21 24.27
N ALA A 1150 48.44 16.13 24.87
CA ALA A 1150 49.02 14.78 25.08
C ALA A 1150 49.47 14.42 26.53
N PRO A 1151 49.47 13.12 26.90
CA PRO A 1151 48.41 12.12 26.61
C PRO A 1151 48.15 11.10 27.74
N ARG A 1152 46.91 10.62 27.85
CA ARG A 1152 46.63 9.17 27.92
C ARG A 1152 45.21 8.82 27.52
#